data_AF-A0A3M2DZU3-F1
#
_entry.id   AF-A0A3M2DZU3-F1
#
_cell.length_a   1.000
_cell.length_b   1.000
_cell.length_c   1.000
_cell.angle_alpha   90.00
_cell.angle_beta   90.00
_cell.angle_gamma   90.00
#
_symmetry.space_group_name_H-M   'P 1'
#
loop_
_entity.id
_entity.type
_entity.pdbx_description
1 polymer ?
#
loop_
_entity_poly.entity_id
_entity_poly.type
_entity_poly.pdbx_seq_one_letter_code
_entity_poly.pdbx_strand_id
1 'polypeptide(L)'
;MDAAARALMRSRRVKLWAAVHVAVAILCALTPLLDRLAYPSSFVMALVASVAGADLGAALVRRARATPARRLDHALAPGRAVAGVIARAAAVEGALLVPPAVLLLLNALRVRNCDLAFGLEAYAGLAVGSGLAGVAAGAVAAVAVGARRGAAAAPFAIVVASWAAALWRVYREPPVFAYGAFGGYFPGNLYDERIDLTAAFYWARAFHAAVAVAAAAAVAAVVDVPTLSARIASRSRRPAGPRRRPIATAAAAAAVAILLAARGGELGFRIDDDAIRAELGGRYETDHFVIYYPLGGDIERDIALIAEDHEFRYAQVVRAFGLRPGGAKIVSYYFRDADQKRRLFGAERVHMAKPWARQIFVDHRPFPHPVLRHEIAHVVAGSFGDPIFGVSARAVFGLPVRFNAGLIEGAAVAADWPGHRGDLTPDENVRAMQVLGVEPPVERLLGVGFFAFAPARSYTTAGSFLHYLLDRYGPARFRALYASGGDFAAAYGRTLGALAAEWRAYLRTIELPDGVAEAARERFTRRSVFERPCPHAIARRRERMAQLAASGRRADAIALARRVCRDAPDEPRYRMELAELLLRDRRPAEAAAELRAIADDGAAPPTARVEALVALADLAGRDGRWDDVRRELAAAAALPADDDLRRQVAARREAVDHAGPAGPALRAYFWDHPHDRRFDAVVTVARAAAAAAAEPAAGLAHYLVGFQLFRHDAWADAAAALGRALDRPLHPLVRRKAAELLAVAAYRTGDDAAVERAAAILGAAGESASRRLAARDWLARIRWRRTGRLP
;
A
#
# COMPACT_ATOMS: atom_id res chain seq x y z
N MET A 1 24.52 44.26 3.20
CA MET A 1 24.12 42.83 3.13
C MET A 1 24.35 42.20 1.76
N ASP A 2 24.10 42.90 0.64
CA ASP A 2 24.30 42.33 -0.71
C ASP A 2 25.75 41.94 -1.03
N ALA A 3 26.72 42.69 -0.51
CA ALA A 3 28.13 42.32 -0.63
C ALA A 3 28.44 40.97 0.04
N ALA A 4 27.85 40.68 1.20
CA ALA A 4 28.02 39.40 1.88
C ALA A 4 27.36 38.24 1.11
N ALA A 5 26.21 38.49 0.45
CA ALA A 5 25.55 37.52 -0.40
C ALA A 5 26.37 37.22 -1.68
N ARG A 6 26.89 38.26 -2.34
CA ARG A 6 27.81 38.10 -3.50
C ARG A 6 29.09 37.36 -3.12
N ALA A 7 29.65 37.65 -1.94
CA ALA A 7 30.83 36.95 -1.42
C ALA A 7 30.51 35.48 -1.07
N LEU A 8 29.33 35.20 -0.52
CA LEU A 8 28.85 33.83 -0.29
C LEU A 8 28.75 33.07 -1.62
N MET A 9 28.12 33.64 -2.65
CA MET A 9 27.98 33.03 -3.98
C MET A 9 29.33 32.63 -4.60
N ARG A 10 30.37 33.44 -4.40
CA ARG A 10 31.72 33.15 -4.93
C ARG A 10 32.53 32.17 -4.07
N SER A 11 32.01 31.75 -2.92
CA SER A 11 32.76 30.96 -1.96
C SER A 11 32.86 29.48 -2.32
N ARG A 12 33.94 28.81 -1.85
CA ARG A 12 34.13 27.36 -1.98
C ARG A 12 32.94 26.56 -1.42
N ARG A 13 32.27 27.07 -0.38
CA ARG A 13 31.10 26.45 0.25
C ARG A 13 29.90 26.35 -0.69
N VAL A 14 29.58 27.41 -1.43
CA VAL A 14 28.49 27.39 -2.43
C VAL A 14 28.84 26.46 -3.59
N LYS A 15 30.10 26.48 -4.04
CA LYS A 15 30.58 25.55 -5.08
C LYS A 15 30.47 24.08 -4.64
N LEU A 16 30.79 23.78 -3.38
CA LEU A 16 30.64 22.44 -2.81
C LEU A 16 29.18 22.00 -2.80
N TRP A 17 28.27 22.84 -2.27
CA TRP A 17 26.84 22.51 -2.28
C TRP A 17 26.27 22.39 -3.69
N ALA A 18 26.70 23.23 -4.64
CA ALA A 18 26.34 23.07 -6.04
C ALA A 18 26.76 21.70 -6.58
N ALA A 19 28.02 21.30 -6.33
CA ALA A 19 28.54 20.00 -6.75
C ALA A 19 27.79 18.83 -6.09
N VAL A 20 27.48 18.91 -4.79
CA VAL A 20 26.72 17.88 -4.06
C VAL A 20 25.31 17.74 -4.63
N HIS A 21 24.58 18.84 -4.83
CA HIS A 21 23.23 18.78 -5.39
C HIS A 21 23.22 18.19 -6.81
N VAL A 22 24.19 18.59 -7.65
CA VAL A 22 24.33 18.04 -9.01
C VAL A 22 24.69 16.56 -8.96
N ALA A 23 25.63 16.15 -8.09
CA ALA A 23 26.01 14.75 -7.93
C ALA A 23 24.83 13.88 -7.47
N VAL A 24 24.04 14.35 -6.50
CA VAL A 24 22.83 13.65 -6.05
C VAL A 24 21.79 13.58 -7.17
N ALA A 25 21.60 14.65 -7.94
CA ALA A 25 20.70 14.62 -9.09
C ALA A 25 21.15 13.65 -10.19
N ILE A 26 22.47 13.53 -10.43
CA ILE A 26 23.04 12.52 -11.34
C ILE A 26 22.77 11.11 -10.81
N LEU A 27 23.01 10.85 -9.52
CA LEU A 27 22.72 9.56 -8.90
C LEU A 27 21.24 9.19 -9.01
N CYS A 28 20.34 10.15 -8.74
CA CYS A 28 18.91 10.01 -8.97
C CYS A 28 18.64 9.69 -10.45
N ALA A 29 19.17 10.49 -11.37
CA ALA A 29 19.01 10.31 -12.81
C ALA A 29 19.47 8.92 -13.31
N LEU A 30 20.40 8.25 -12.63
CA LEU A 30 20.91 6.92 -12.99
C LEU A 30 20.19 5.77 -12.27
N THR A 31 19.37 6.07 -11.25
CA THR A 31 18.71 5.06 -10.43
C THR A 31 17.24 4.93 -10.83
N PRO A 32 16.74 3.74 -11.23
CA PRO A 32 15.33 3.53 -11.53
C PRO A 32 14.43 4.09 -10.41
N LEU A 33 13.29 4.71 -10.77
CA LEU A 33 12.34 5.46 -9.93
C LEU A 33 12.79 6.86 -9.51
N LEU A 34 14.08 7.05 -9.25
CA LEU A 34 14.65 8.36 -8.97
C LEU A 34 15.02 9.10 -10.27
N ASP A 35 15.01 8.39 -11.40
CA ASP A 35 15.48 8.82 -12.71
C ASP A 35 14.59 9.84 -13.41
N ARG A 36 13.57 10.36 -12.74
CA ARG A 36 12.64 11.36 -13.30
C ARG A 36 12.44 12.47 -12.29
N LEU A 37 12.12 13.68 -12.77
CA LEU A 37 11.55 14.71 -11.90
C LEU A 37 10.16 14.25 -11.44
N ALA A 38 10.08 13.73 -10.22
CA ALA A 38 8.90 13.09 -9.63
C ALA A 38 9.02 13.12 -8.10
N TYR A 39 8.02 12.60 -7.38
CA TYR A 39 8.04 12.55 -5.92
C TYR A 39 9.34 11.93 -5.33
N PRO A 40 9.82 10.74 -5.77
CA PRO A 40 10.97 10.08 -5.14
C PRO A 40 12.27 10.90 -5.23
N SER A 41 12.58 11.44 -6.41
CA SER A 41 13.77 12.28 -6.60
C SER A 41 13.66 13.60 -5.84
N SER A 42 12.47 14.21 -5.82
CA SER A 42 12.18 15.42 -5.03
C SER A 42 12.34 15.19 -3.53
N PHE A 43 11.97 14.01 -3.00
CA PHE A 43 12.19 13.65 -1.60
C PHE A 43 13.68 13.52 -1.26
N VAL A 44 14.46 12.81 -2.09
CA VAL A 44 15.92 12.70 -1.91
C VAL A 44 16.57 14.09 -1.96
N MET A 45 16.18 14.91 -2.94
CA MET A 45 16.67 16.29 -3.05
C MET A 45 16.29 17.15 -1.85
N ALA A 46 15.11 16.97 -1.25
CA ALA A 46 14.67 17.69 -0.06
C ALA A 46 15.57 17.43 1.16
N LEU A 47 16.00 16.19 1.37
CA LEU A 47 16.91 15.85 2.46
C LEU A 47 18.23 16.61 2.32
N VAL A 48 18.80 16.64 1.11
CA VAL A 48 20.08 17.31 0.83
C VAL A 48 19.92 18.84 0.87
N ALA A 49 18.88 19.38 0.25
CA ALA A 49 18.58 20.81 0.21
C ALA A 49 18.37 21.38 1.61
N SER A 50 17.72 20.64 2.51
CA SER A 50 17.51 21.12 3.89
C SER A 50 18.82 21.31 4.66
N VAL A 51 19.79 20.42 4.46
CA VAL A 51 21.12 20.49 5.07
C VAL A 51 21.95 21.62 4.43
N ALA A 52 21.89 21.76 3.11
CA ALA A 52 22.53 22.84 2.38
C ALA A 52 21.99 24.21 2.80
N GLY A 53 20.66 24.35 2.83
CA GLY A 53 19.97 25.54 3.30
C GLY A 53 20.38 25.91 4.72
N ALA A 54 20.39 24.95 5.65
CA ALA A 54 20.82 25.19 7.03
C ALA A 54 22.25 25.71 7.13
N ASP A 55 23.18 25.15 6.35
CA ASP A 55 24.54 25.64 6.30
C ASP A 55 24.66 27.04 5.67
N LEU A 56 23.98 27.28 4.54
CA LEU A 56 24.04 28.55 3.81
C LEU A 56 23.41 29.70 4.60
N GLY A 57 22.27 29.46 5.26
CA GLY A 57 21.63 30.42 6.17
C GLY A 57 22.58 30.82 7.29
N ALA A 58 23.22 29.84 7.94
CA ALA A 58 24.19 30.08 9.00
C ALA A 58 25.45 30.79 8.49
N ALA A 59 25.95 30.40 7.32
CA ALA A 59 27.13 30.99 6.69
C ALA A 59 26.92 32.45 6.31
N LEU A 60 25.73 32.83 5.83
CA LEU A 60 25.43 34.22 5.50
C LEU A 60 25.38 35.10 6.74
N VAL A 61 24.80 34.61 7.86
CA VAL A 61 24.85 35.30 9.16
C VAL A 61 26.31 35.53 9.59
N ARG A 62 27.15 34.48 9.57
CA ARG A 62 28.57 34.59 9.96
C ARG A 62 29.34 35.59 9.10
N ARG A 63 29.11 35.62 7.79
CA ARG A 63 29.74 36.60 6.88
C ARG A 63 29.24 38.02 7.11
N ALA A 64 27.95 38.18 7.38
CA ALA A 64 27.39 39.49 7.71
C ALA A 64 28.02 40.05 8.99
N ARG A 65 28.34 39.22 9.99
CA ARG A 65 29.09 39.61 11.20
C ARG A 65 30.53 40.00 10.94
N ALA A 66 31.20 39.33 10.01
CA ALA A 66 32.59 39.61 9.65
C ALA A 66 32.75 40.89 8.81
N THR A 67 31.65 41.50 8.35
CA THR A 67 31.67 42.76 7.60
C THR A 67 31.74 43.93 8.60
N PRO A 68 32.64 44.92 8.44
CA PRO A 68 32.82 46.02 9.41
C PRO A 68 31.51 46.73 9.80
N ALA A 69 31.28 46.92 11.11
CA ALA A 69 30.04 47.44 11.70
C ALA A 69 29.56 48.79 11.13
N ARG A 70 30.46 49.61 10.57
CA ARG A 70 30.13 50.90 9.92
C ARG A 70 29.25 50.79 8.66
N ARG A 71 28.98 49.59 8.11
CA ARG A 71 28.18 49.38 6.88
C ARG A 71 26.80 48.74 7.10
N LEU A 72 26.45 48.32 8.32
CA LEU A 72 25.10 47.88 8.67
C LEU A 72 24.41 49.07 9.33
N ASP A 73 23.60 49.79 8.55
CA ASP A 73 22.92 51.01 8.99
C ASP A 73 22.25 50.83 10.36
N HIS A 74 22.55 51.71 11.31
CA HIS A 74 21.87 51.76 12.61
C HIS A 74 20.34 52.00 12.46
N ALA A 75 19.89 52.41 11.26
CA ALA A 75 18.49 52.63 10.91
C ALA A 75 17.71 51.36 10.52
N LEU A 76 18.37 50.21 10.28
CA LEU A 76 17.68 48.97 9.90
C LEU A 76 16.96 48.35 11.10
N ALA A 77 15.63 48.30 11.03
CA ALA A 77 14.82 47.61 12.03
C ALA A 77 15.26 46.13 12.19
N PRO A 78 15.35 45.58 13.42
CA PRO A 78 15.84 44.22 13.67
C PRO A 78 15.17 43.13 12.84
N GLY A 79 13.84 43.21 12.65
CA GLY A 79 13.09 42.28 11.81
C GLY A 79 13.52 42.32 10.34
N ARG A 80 13.79 43.50 9.78
CA ARG A 80 14.26 43.66 8.39
C ARG A 80 15.67 43.10 8.20
N ALA A 81 16.54 43.25 9.21
CA ALA A 81 17.89 42.69 9.17
C ALA A 81 17.86 41.14 9.12
N VAL A 82 17.12 40.49 10.03
CA VAL A 82 16.99 39.02 10.04
C VAL A 82 16.30 38.51 8.78
N ALA A 83 15.16 39.09 8.39
CA ALA A 83 14.45 38.72 7.18
C ALA A 83 15.31 38.91 5.92
N GLY A 84 16.10 39.99 5.86
CA GLY A 84 16.99 40.26 4.75
C GLY A 84 18.13 39.24 4.60
N VAL A 85 18.59 38.63 5.70
CA VAL A 85 19.60 37.55 5.64
C VAL A 85 18.93 36.29 5.11
N ILE A 86 17.79 35.92 5.69
CA ILE A 86 17.03 34.72 5.30
C ILE A 86 16.67 34.80 3.81
N ALA A 87 16.10 35.91 3.33
CA ALA A 87 15.71 36.08 1.94
C ALA A 87 16.88 35.96 0.95
N ARG A 88 18.05 36.49 1.31
CA ARG A 88 19.25 36.39 0.45
C ARG A 88 19.83 34.99 0.44
N ALA A 89 19.90 34.31 1.60
CA ALA A 89 20.34 32.92 1.66
C ALA A 89 19.35 32.00 0.92
N ALA A 90 18.04 32.27 1.01
CA ALA A 90 16.99 31.58 0.27
C ALA A 90 17.15 31.76 -1.24
N ALA A 91 17.50 32.96 -1.72
CA ALA A 91 17.77 33.18 -3.14
C ALA A 91 19.01 32.40 -3.62
N VAL A 92 20.06 32.32 -2.80
CA VAL A 92 21.25 31.49 -3.09
C VAL A 92 20.86 30.01 -3.18
N GLU A 93 20.14 29.50 -2.18
CA GLU A 93 19.70 28.10 -2.16
C GLU A 93 18.77 27.78 -3.34
N GLY A 94 17.80 28.64 -3.62
CA GLY A 94 16.92 28.51 -4.78
C GLY A 94 17.69 28.42 -6.10
N ALA A 95 18.73 29.26 -6.27
CA ALA A 95 19.58 29.20 -7.46
C ALA A 95 20.38 27.88 -7.56
N LEU A 96 20.79 27.29 -6.44
CA LEU A 96 21.50 26.00 -6.40
C LEU A 96 20.60 24.81 -6.74
N LEU A 97 19.29 24.93 -6.53
CA LEU A 97 18.31 23.90 -6.86
C LEU A 97 17.87 23.93 -8.32
N VAL A 98 18.21 24.97 -9.10
CA VAL A 98 17.89 25.05 -10.53
C VAL A 98 18.67 24.01 -11.37
N PRO A 99 20.01 23.91 -11.29
CA PRO A 99 20.75 22.93 -12.10
C PRO A 99 20.32 21.46 -11.86
N PRO A 100 20.10 20.99 -10.62
CA PRO A 100 19.53 19.66 -10.35
C PRO A 100 18.16 19.44 -11.01
N ALA A 101 17.26 20.43 -10.93
CA ALA A 101 15.95 20.36 -11.56
C ALA A 101 16.09 20.25 -13.09
N VAL A 102 16.93 21.10 -13.69
CA VAL A 102 17.22 21.05 -15.13
C VAL A 102 17.81 19.71 -15.53
N LEU A 103 18.72 19.13 -14.75
CA LEU A 103 19.30 17.82 -15.02
C LEU A 103 18.24 16.72 -15.02
N LEU A 104 17.36 16.69 -14.02
CA LEU A 104 16.26 15.72 -13.95
C LEU A 104 15.22 15.93 -15.06
N LEU A 105 15.01 17.17 -15.50
CA LEU A 105 14.18 17.50 -16.67
C LEU A 105 14.83 17.05 -17.97
N LEU A 106 16.12 17.28 -18.16
CA LEU A 106 16.87 16.84 -19.34
C LEU A 106 16.98 15.32 -19.41
N ASN A 107 17.01 14.62 -18.26
CA ASN A 107 16.94 13.17 -18.25
C ASN A 107 15.62 12.63 -18.82
N ALA A 108 14.59 13.48 -19.00
CA ALA A 108 13.37 13.10 -19.73
C ALA A 108 13.62 12.75 -21.21
N LEU A 109 14.75 13.18 -21.79
CA LEU A 109 15.22 12.77 -23.11
C LEU A 109 15.65 11.30 -23.16
N ARG A 110 16.08 10.74 -22.01
CA ARG A 110 16.49 9.34 -21.86
C ARG A 110 15.37 8.47 -21.31
N VAL A 111 14.64 8.99 -20.32
CA VAL A 111 13.59 8.26 -19.60
C VAL A 111 12.30 9.07 -19.65
N ARG A 112 11.27 8.54 -20.30
CA ARG A 112 9.97 9.22 -20.42
C ARG A 112 9.43 9.69 -19.06
N ASN A 113 9.14 10.98 -18.94
CA ASN A 113 8.43 11.56 -17.80
C ASN A 113 6.94 11.67 -18.11
N CYS A 114 6.12 10.88 -17.44
CA CYS A 114 4.68 10.83 -17.71
C CYS A 114 3.86 11.83 -16.88
N ASP A 115 4.45 12.53 -15.91
CA ASP A 115 3.71 13.53 -15.13
C ASP A 115 4.60 14.67 -14.64
N LEU A 116 4.94 15.53 -15.59
CA LEU A 116 5.81 16.67 -15.33
C LEU A 116 5.19 17.69 -14.35
N ALA A 117 3.88 17.92 -14.44
CA ALA A 117 3.19 18.89 -13.59
C ALA A 117 3.32 18.53 -12.11
N PHE A 118 3.01 17.27 -11.75
CA PHE A 118 3.20 16.79 -10.39
C PHE A 118 4.67 16.70 -10.00
N GLY A 119 5.57 16.35 -10.93
CA GLY A 119 7.01 16.36 -10.68
C GLY A 119 7.51 17.73 -10.25
N LEU A 120 7.06 18.79 -10.92
CA LEU A 120 7.37 20.19 -10.56
C LEU A 120 6.74 20.59 -9.23
N GLU A 121 5.47 20.23 -8.98
CA GLU A 121 4.78 20.45 -7.71
C GLU A 121 5.54 19.80 -6.55
N ALA A 122 5.93 18.53 -6.70
CA ALA A 122 6.70 17.79 -5.72
C ALA A 122 8.09 18.41 -5.51
N TYR A 123 8.77 18.86 -6.56
CA TYR A 123 10.08 19.49 -6.43
C TYR A 123 9.99 20.83 -5.69
N ALA A 124 8.99 21.65 -6.01
CA ALA A 124 8.74 22.92 -5.33
C ALA A 124 8.33 22.70 -3.86
N GLY A 125 7.39 21.80 -3.61
CA GLY A 125 6.88 21.53 -2.26
C GLY A 125 7.91 20.87 -1.34
N LEU A 126 8.61 19.85 -1.84
CA LEU A 126 9.58 19.09 -1.04
C LEU A 126 10.97 19.73 -1.09
N ALA A 127 11.63 19.77 -2.25
CA ALA A 127 13.04 20.18 -2.34
C ALA A 127 13.22 21.66 -2.01
N VAL A 128 12.51 22.55 -2.72
CA VAL A 128 12.59 23.99 -2.46
C VAL A 128 12.03 24.32 -1.07
N GLY A 129 10.84 23.80 -0.73
CA GLY A 129 10.23 24.03 0.58
C GLY A 129 11.10 23.61 1.77
N SER A 130 11.78 22.46 1.69
CA SER A 130 12.67 21.97 2.76
C SER A 130 14.00 22.72 2.79
N GLY A 131 14.55 23.11 1.64
CA GLY A 131 15.73 23.98 1.56
C GLY A 131 15.48 25.34 2.21
N LEU A 132 14.32 25.96 1.94
CA LEU A 132 13.92 27.21 2.58
C LEU A 132 13.75 27.09 4.10
N ALA A 133 13.15 25.99 4.57
CA ALA A 133 13.07 25.69 6.00
C ALA A 133 14.47 25.53 6.62
N GLY A 134 15.38 24.84 5.91
CA GLY A 134 16.80 24.75 6.25
C GLY A 134 17.43 26.13 6.42
N VAL A 135 17.31 27.01 5.41
CA VAL A 135 17.83 28.38 5.44
C VAL A 135 17.37 29.15 6.68
N ALA A 136 16.06 29.09 6.97
CA ALA A 136 15.50 29.76 8.14
C ALA A 136 16.10 29.22 9.44
N ALA A 137 16.13 27.89 9.61
CA ALA A 137 16.70 27.24 10.79
C ALA A 137 18.19 27.59 10.98
N GLY A 138 18.97 27.55 9.90
CA GLY A 138 20.39 27.89 9.93
C GLY A 138 20.66 29.34 10.30
N ALA A 139 19.91 30.27 9.72
CA ALA A 139 20.03 31.69 10.04
C ALA A 139 19.62 31.97 11.50
N VAL A 140 18.49 31.43 11.95
CA VAL A 140 18.00 31.54 13.33
C VAL A 140 19.03 31.00 14.32
N ALA A 141 19.53 29.78 14.09
CA ALA A 141 20.52 29.14 14.94
C ALA A 141 21.82 29.95 15.01
N ALA A 142 22.32 30.42 13.87
CA ALA A 142 23.53 31.22 13.83
C ALA A 142 23.39 32.53 14.61
N VAL A 143 22.25 33.23 14.48
CA VAL A 143 21.98 34.46 15.23
C VAL A 143 21.86 34.18 16.74
N ALA A 144 21.14 33.13 17.13
CA ALA A 144 20.91 32.75 18.52
C ALA A 144 22.19 32.30 19.26
N VAL A 145 23.01 31.46 18.63
CA VAL A 145 24.22 30.89 19.26
C VAL A 145 25.41 31.86 19.27
N GLY A 146 25.41 32.88 18.41
CA GLY A 146 26.51 33.85 18.34
C GLY A 146 27.79 33.25 17.77
N ALA A 147 28.95 33.69 18.27
CA ALA A 147 30.29 33.23 17.84
C ALA A 147 30.84 32.06 18.68
N ARG A 148 29.99 31.35 19.44
CA ARG A 148 30.39 30.27 20.36
C ARG A 148 30.92 29.04 19.60
N ARG A 149 31.75 28.20 20.26
CA ARG A 149 32.37 26.99 19.69
C ARG A 149 31.35 25.99 19.07
N GLY A 150 30.09 25.98 19.50
CA GLY A 150 29.02 25.15 18.94
C GLY A 150 28.23 25.76 17.76
N ALA A 151 28.51 27.00 17.35
CA ALA A 151 27.73 27.72 16.33
C ALA A 151 27.77 27.08 14.92
N ALA A 152 28.79 26.27 14.64
CA ALA A 152 28.91 25.56 13.37
C ALA A 152 28.03 24.29 13.33
N ALA A 153 27.80 23.64 14.47
CA ALA A 153 27.05 22.39 14.57
C ALA A 153 25.55 22.60 14.79
N ALA A 154 25.15 23.71 15.41
CA ALA A 154 23.75 23.98 15.77
C ALA A 154 22.74 23.89 14.60
N PRO A 155 23.01 24.40 13.38
CA PRO A 155 22.09 24.24 12.25
C PRO A 155 21.83 22.77 11.89
N PHE A 156 22.88 21.95 11.87
CA PHE A 156 22.78 20.52 11.55
C PHE A 156 22.06 19.76 12.66
N ALA A 157 22.33 20.10 13.93
CA ALA A 157 21.64 19.50 15.06
C ALA A 157 20.12 19.71 15.00
N ILE A 158 19.63 20.88 14.54
CA ILE A 158 18.19 21.13 14.38
C ILE A 158 17.60 20.24 13.28
N VAL A 159 18.26 20.12 12.13
CA VAL A 159 17.80 19.26 11.03
C VAL A 159 17.74 17.80 11.46
N VAL A 160 18.84 17.30 12.06
CA VAL A 160 18.95 15.92 12.54
C VAL A 160 17.93 15.64 13.65
N ALA A 161 17.76 16.55 14.61
CA ALA A 161 16.77 16.40 15.67
C ALA A 161 15.33 16.37 15.11
N SER A 162 15.04 17.14 14.07
CA SER A 162 13.74 17.11 13.42
C SER A 162 13.48 15.80 12.65
N TRP A 163 14.49 15.25 11.98
CA TRP A 163 14.37 13.93 11.36
C TRP A 163 14.21 12.84 12.42
N ALA A 164 15.00 12.89 13.49
CA ALA A 164 14.87 11.96 14.62
C ALA A 164 13.49 12.04 15.28
N ALA A 165 12.93 13.24 15.45
CA ALA A 165 11.57 13.42 15.97
C ALA A 165 10.50 12.86 15.04
N ALA A 166 10.67 13.02 13.71
CA ALA A 166 9.76 12.43 12.73
C ALA A 166 9.81 10.89 12.75
N LEU A 167 11.01 10.30 12.80
CA LEU A 167 11.20 8.85 12.91
C LEU A 167 10.67 8.30 14.24
N TRP A 168 10.92 9.01 15.34
CA TRP A 168 10.39 8.65 16.65
C TRP A 168 8.86 8.65 16.67
N ARG A 169 8.24 9.63 16.00
CA ARG A 169 6.78 9.67 15.85
C ARG A 169 6.26 8.48 15.05
N VAL A 170 6.91 8.13 13.94
CA VAL A 170 6.56 6.93 13.15
C VAL A 170 6.75 5.63 13.95
N TYR A 171 7.75 5.58 14.84
CA TYR A 171 7.99 4.44 15.73
C TYR A 171 6.92 4.31 16.82
N ARG A 172 6.55 5.42 17.46
CA ARG A 172 5.67 5.45 18.65
C ARG A 172 4.18 5.48 18.31
N GLU A 173 3.80 6.31 17.34
CA GLU A 173 2.39 6.51 16.98
C GLU A 173 1.96 5.51 15.90
N PRO A 174 0.66 5.17 15.78
CA PRO A 174 0.19 4.23 14.77
C PRO A 174 0.52 4.63 13.32
N PRO A 175 0.33 5.88 12.86
CA PRO A 175 0.60 6.23 11.46
C PRO A 175 2.05 5.99 11.04
N VAL A 176 2.24 5.61 9.79
CA VAL A 176 3.57 5.34 9.21
C VAL A 176 4.05 6.42 8.26
N PHE A 177 3.22 7.41 7.97
CA PHE A 177 3.61 8.61 7.27
C PHE A 177 4.13 9.69 8.23
N ALA A 178 4.93 10.61 7.71
CA ALA A 178 5.40 11.78 8.45
C ALA A 178 5.45 13.02 7.55
N TYR A 179 5.02 14.16 8.10
CA TYR A 179 5.25 15.47 7.52
C TYR A 179 6.29 16.20 8.35
N GLY A 180 7.39 16.64 7.72
CA GLY A 180 8.51 17.25 8.45
C GLY A 180 9.15 18.40 7.70
N ALA A 181 9.50 19.48 8.40
CA ALA A 181 10.00 20.72 7.80
C ALA A 181 11.16 20.49 6.80
N PHE A 182 12.08 19.59 7.14
CA PHE A 182 13.34 19.35 6.42
C PHE A 182 13.33 18.09 5.53
N GLY A 183 12.19 17.41 5.38
CA GLY A 183 12.04 16.27 4.47
C GLY A 183 10.76 16.32 3.62
N GLY A 184 9.92 17.34 3.81
CA GLY A 184 8.64 17.46 3.13
C GLY A 184 7.59 16.51 3.70
N TYR A 185 7.43 15.38 3.03
CA TYR A 185 6.43 14.34 3.27
C TYR A 185 7.06 12.98 3.02
N PHE A 186 6.92 12.08 3.99
CA PHE A 186 7.24 10.67 3.87
C PHE A 186 5.91 9.89 3.94
N PRO A 187 5.50 9.16 2.90
CA PRO A 187 4.20 8.49 2.84
C PRO A 187 4.17 7.17 3.63
N GLY A 188 5.27 6.77 4.27
CA GLY A 188 5.39 5.46 4.90
C GLY A 188 5.86 4.41 3.92
N ASN A 189 4.96 3.99 3.03
CA ASN A 189 5.27 2.94 2.06
C ASN A 189 5.61 3.50 0.67
N LEU A 190 6.85 3.33 0.23
CA LEU A 190 7.31 3.74 -1.10
C LEU A 190 6.82 2.84 -2.24
N TYR A 191 6.26 1.65 -1.94
CA TYR A 191 5.68 0.72 -2.92
C TYR A 191 4.25 1.08 -3.32
N ASP A 192 3.60 2.01 -2.61
CA ASP A 192 2.25 2.42 -2.98
C ASP A 192 2.29 3.19 -4.30
N GLU A 193 1.43 2.79 -5.24
CA GLU A 193 1.40 3.42 -6.56
C GLU A 193 0.81 4.84 -6.48
N ARG A 194 0.01 5.13 -5.45
CA ARG A 194 -0.62 6.43 -5.26
C ARG A 194 0.14 7.25 -4.21
N ILE A 195 0.95 8.20 -4.68
CA ILE A 195 1.60 9.21 -3.83
C ILE A 195 1.19 10.58 -4.33
N ASP A 196 0.33 11.26 -3.56
CA ASP A 196 -0.19 12.59 -3.87
C ASP A 196 0.12 13.59 -2.75
N LEU A 197 0.28 14.86 -3.12
CA LEU A 197 0.37 15.97 -2.17
C LEU A 197 -1.05 16.49 -1.88
N THR A 198 -1.68 15.91 -0.86
CA THR A 198 -3.04 16.29 -0.45
C THR A 198 -3.05 17.61 0.34
N ALA A 199 -4.23 18.12 0.69
CA ALA A 199 -4.37 19.30 1.55
C ALA A 199 -3.56 19.20 2.86
N ALA A 200 -3.42 17.98 3.43
CA ALA A 200 -2.62 17.75 4.63
C ALA A 200 -1.15 18.18 4.45
N PHE A 201 -0.56 17.92 3.27
CA PHE A 201 0.80 18.37 2.98
C PHE A 201 0.93 19.89 3.04
N TYR A 202 -0.03 20.60 2.45
CA TYR A 202 -0.03 22.06 2.40
C TYR A 202 -0.30 22.68 3.77
N TRP A 203 -1.19 22.10 4.57
CA TRP A 203 -1.37 22.48 5.98
C TRP A 203 -0.11 22.26 6.81
N ALA A 204 0.60 21.15 6.58
CA ALA A 204 1.89 20.93 7.22
C ALA A 204 2.93 21.98 6.79
N ARG A 205 3.00 22.36 5.51
CA ARG A 205 3.89 23.45 5.04
C ARG A 205 3.53 24.78 5.68
N ALA A 206 2.24 25.12 5.79
CA ALA A 206 1.78 26.32 6.47
C ALA A 206 2.17 26.34 7.95
N PHE A 207 2.04 25.20 8.65
CA PHE A 207 2.50 25.03 10.02
C PHE A 207 4.02 25.26 10.15
N HIS A 208 4.83 24.61 9.30
CA HIS A 208 6.29 24.78 9.33
C HIS A 208 6.71 26.22 9.02
N ALA A 209 6.02 26.89 8.08
CA ALA A 209 6.27 28.29 7.77
C ALA A 209 5.94 29.20 8.96
N ALA A 210 4.82 28.99 9.64
CA ALA A 210 4.46 29.72 10.86
C ALA A 210 5.50 29.55 11.98
N VAL A 211 6.00 28.32 12.18
CA VAL A 211 7.10 28.04 13.13
C VAL A 211 8.39 28.77 12.73
N ALA A 212 8.77 28.75 11.46
CA ALA A 212 9.96 29.43 10.97
C ALA A 212 9.86 30.96 11.14
N VAL A 213 8.69 31.55 10.85
CA VAL A 213 8.43 32.98 11.06
C VAL A 213 8.46 33.33 12.54
N ALA A 214 7.83 32.53 13.41
CA ALA A 214 7.88 32.72 14.86
C ALA A 214 9.33 32.70 15.38
N ALA A 215 10.13 31.71 14.97
CA ALA A 215 11.52 31.59 15.38
C ALA A 215 12.39 32.76 14.88
N ALA A 216 12.23 33.16 13.61
CA ALA A 216 12.94 34.31 13.04
C ALA A 216 12.56 35.62 13.73
N ALA A 217 11.28 35.84 14.01
CA ALA A 217 10.79 37.03 14.69
C ALA A 217 11.20 37.08 16.17
N ALA A 218 11.20 35.94 16.87
CA ALA A 218 11.68 35.84 18.24
C ALA A 218 13.18 36.18 18.33
N VAL A 219 13.98 35.65 17.42
CA VAL A 219 15.40 36.01 17.30
C VAL A 219 15.57 37.50 16.95
N ALA A 220 14.75 38.05 16.05
CA ALA A 220 14.76 39.47 15.72
C ALA A 220 14.38 40.38 16.91
N ALA A 221 13.61 39.89 17.89
CA ALA A 221 13.29 40.65 19.10
C ALA A 221 14.50 40.81 20.04
N VAL A 222 15.46 39.88 19.99
CA VAL A 222 16.65 39.85 20.87
C VAL A 222 17.96 40.14 20.14
N VAL A 223 17.96 40.25 18.81
CA VAL A 223 19.17 40.47 18.03
C VAL A 223 19.76 41.86 18.25
N ASP A 224 21.07 41.91 18.37
CA ASP A 224 21.86 43.12 18.18
C ASP A 224 22.17 43.30 16.70
N VAL A 225 21.58 44.30 16.04
CA VAL A 225 21.71 44.50 14.58
C VAL A 225 23.16 44.63 14.12
N PRO A 226 24.05 45.41 14.77
CA PRO A 226 25.44 45.56 14.34
C PRO A 226 26.25 44.25 14.41
N THR A 227 26.00 43.41 15.41
CA THR A 227 26.74 42.15 15.62
C THR A 227 25.98 40.90 15.16
N LEU A 228 24.75 41.07 14.66
CA LEU A 228 23.77 40.03 14.33
C LEU A 228 23.78 38.86 15.31
N SER A 229 23.86 39.16 16.61
CA SER A 229 23.97 38.17 17.68
C SER A 229 22.90 38.41 18.73
N ALA A 230 22.32 37.36 19.30
CA ALA A 230 21.31 37.50 20.35
C ALA A 230 21.91 38.14 21.62
N ARG A 231 21.27 39.21 22.12
CA ARG A 231 21.63 39.87 23.39
C ARG A 231 21.01 39.12 24.57
N ILE A 232 21.60 38.00 24.96
CA ILE A 232 21.10 37.21 26.10
C ILE A 232 21.79 37.60 27.43
N ALA A 233 22.92 38.34 27.42
CA ALA A 233 23.68 38.60 28.66
C ALA A 233 24.43 39.97 28.79
N SER A 234 24.33 40.92 27.86
CA SER A 234 25.14 42.16 27.91
C SER A 234 24.34 43.39 28.37
N ARG A 235 24.64 43.88 29.59
CA ARG A 235 24.26 45.21 30.11
C ARG A 235 25.06 46.32 29.41
N SER A 236 24.73 46.69 28.16
CA SER A 236 25.19 47.98 27.62
C SER A 236 24.28 48.61 26.56
N ARG A 237 24.28 49.95 26.66
CA ARG A 237 23.47 51.09 26.17
C ARG A 237 22.51 50.94 24.97
N ARG A 238 21.32 51.54 25.19
CA ARG A 238 20.17 52.02 24.36
C ARG A 238 19.79 51.28 23.06
N PRO A 239 18.49 51.02 22.84
CA PRO A 239 17.99 50.25 21.68
C PRO A 239 17.97 51.07 20.39
N ALA A 240 18.49 50.51 19.29
CA ALA A 240 18.16 50.96 17.94
C ALA A 240 16.88 50.24 17.48
N GLY A 241 15.71 50.86 17.70
CA GLY A 241 14.43 50.49 17.06
C GLY A 241 13.35 49.81 17.94
N PRO A 242 12.06 49.89 17.56
CA PRO A 242 10.93 49.34 18.33
C PRO A 242 10.86 47.81 18.26
N ARG A 243 11.11 47.14 19.39
CA ARG A 243 11.02 45.67 19.54
C ARG A 243 9.59 45.11 19.60
N ARG A 244 8.59 45.99 19.73
CA ARG A 244 7.17 45.59 19.84
C ARG A 244 6.67 44.83 18.60
N ARG A 245 7.11 45.26 17.41
CA ARG A 245 6.72 44.62 16.13
C ARG A 245 7.22 43.16 16.03
N PRO A 246 8.52 42.84 16.15
CA PRO A 246 8.98 41.45 16.09
C PRO A 246 8.40 40.57 17.20
N ILE A 247 8.17 41.11 18.41
CA ILE A 247 7.48 40.38 19.49
C ILE A 247 6.05 40.04 19.08
N ALA A 248 5.28 41.03 18.59
CA ALA A 248 3.91 40.81 18.13
C ALA A 248 3.85 39.82 16.96
N THR A 249 4.77 39.91 16.00
CA THR A 249 4.87 38.95 14.89
C THR A 249 5.22 37.54 15.40
N ALA A 250 6.15 37.41 16.34
CA ALA A 250 6.49 36.12 16.94
C ALA A 250 5.30 35.50 17.67
N ALA A 251 4.59 36.29 18.48
CA ALA A 251 3.40 35.85 19.20
C ALA A 251 2.26 35.44 18.25
N ALA A 252 1.98 36.25 17.22
CA ALA A 252 0.95 35.94 16.23
C ALA A 252 1.28 34.67 15.43
N ALA A 253 2.52 34.54 14.94
CA ALA A 253 2.95 33.36 14.19
C ALA A 253 2.99 32.10 15.08
N ALA A 254 3.39 32.23 16.35
CA ALA A 254 3.32 31.15 17.32
C ALA A 254 1.88 30.73 17.62
N ALA A 255 0.95 31.68 17.76
CA ALA A 255 -0.47 31.39 17.94
C ALA A 255 -1.06 30.63 16.74
N VAL A 256 -0.71 31.03 15.51
CA VAL A 256 -1.09 30.29 14.28
C VAL A 256 -0.48 28.89 14.27
N ALA A 257 0.81 28.74 14.61
CA ALA A 257 1.46 27.44 14.66
C ALA A 257 0.82 26.52 15.71
N ILE A 258 0.48 27.05 16.90
CA ILE A 258 -0.21 26.31 17.97
C ILE A 258 -1.60 25.88 17.50
N LEU A 259 -2.37 26.78 16.88
CA LEU A 259 -3.70 26.46 16.35
C LEU A 259 -3.65 25.36 15.28
N LEU A 260 -2.71 25.46 14.33
CA LEU A 260 -2.52 24.43 13.31
C LEU A 260 -2.07 23.09 13.91
N ALA A 261 -1.19 23.11 14.91
CA ALA A 261 -0.73 21.90 15.59
C ALA A 261 -1.86 21.22 16.39
N ALA A 262 -2.72 22.00 17.03
CA ALA A 262 -3.89 21.53 17.78
C ALA A 262 -4.91 20.87 16.84
N ARG A 263 -5.14 21.45 15.66
CA ARG A 263 -5.99 20.88 14.59
C ARG A 263 -5.25 19.91 13.67
N GLY A 264 -4.02 19.52 14.01
CA GLY A 264 -3.19 18.74 13.11
C GLY A 264 -3.76 17.35 12.75
N GLY A 265 -4.51 16.73 13.68
CA GLY A 265 -5.26 15.49 13.44
C GLY A 265 -6.38 15.69 12.41
N GLU A 266 -7.27 16.67 12.64
CA GLU A 266 -8.35 17.05 11.71
C GLU A 266 -7.83 17.46 10.32
N LEU A 267 -6.72 18.20 10.29
CA LEU A 267 -6.05 18.65 9.06
C LEU A 267 -5.21 17.54 8.39
N GLY A 268 -5.13 16.36 9.01
CA GLY A 268 -4.53 15.14 8.43
C GLY A 268 -3.00 15.09 8.41
N PHE A 269 -2.29 16.07 8.97
CA PHE A 269 -0.81 16.08 8.97
C PHE A 269 -0.18 15.67 10.31
N ARG A 270 -0.98 15.64 11.38
CA ARG A 270 -0.55 15.28 12.73
C ARG A 270 -1.48 14.26 13.42
N ILE A 271 -1.84 13.19 12.70
CA ILE A 271 -2.65 12.07 13.23
C ILE A 271 -1.85 11.27 14.27
N ASP A 272 -2.47 10.97 15.41
CA ASP A 272 -1.93 10.13 16.48
C ASP A 272 -2.93 9.02 16.84
N ASP A 273 -2.57 8.18 17.81
CA ASP A 273 -3.40 7.08 18.28
C ASP A 273 -4.81 7.52 18.71
N ASP A 274 -4.90 8.59 19.50
CA ASP A 274 -6.16 9.12 20.00
C ASP A 274 -7.06 9.62 18.86
N ALA A 275 -6.49 10.30 17.86
CA ALA A 275 -7.23 10.72 16.67
C ALA A 275 -7.81 9.53 15.88
N ILE A 276 -7.07 8.42 15.75
CA ILE A 276 -7.59 7.22 15.07
C ILE A 276 -8.72 6.60 15.89
N ARG A 277 -8.54 6.46 17.21
CA ARG A 277 -9.57 5.88 18.09
C ARG A 277 -10.84 6.72 18.09
N ALA A 278 -10.71 8.04 18.09
CA ALA A 278 -11.84 8.97 18.03
C ALA A 278 -12.60 8.87 16.69
N GLU A 279 -11.88 8.76 15.56
CA GLU A 279 -12.49 8.60 14.23
C GLU A 279 -13.22 7.25 14.07
N LEU A 280 -12.65 6.17 14.63
CA LEU A 280 -13.27 4.85 14.58
C LEU A 280 -14.48 4.79 15.55
N GLY A 281 -14.32 5.26 16.79
CA GLY A 281 -15.38 5.36 17.78
C GLY A 281 -15.80 4.03 18.45
N GLY A 282 -15.67 2.89 17.77
CA GLY A 282 -16.00 1.57 18.32
C GLY A 282 -14.82 0.91 19.02
N ARG A 283 -15.11 0.13 20.08
CA ARG A 283 -14.15 -0.69 20.83
C ARG A 283 -14.79 -2.04 21.19
N TYR A 284 -14.11 -3.13 20.87
CA TYR A 284 -14.49 -4.49 21.28
C TYR A 284 -13.27 -5.19 21.89
N GLU A 285 -13.45 -5.91 22.99
CA GLU A 285 -12.35 -6.62 23.67
C GLU A 285 -12.59 -8.12 23.73
N THR A 286 -11.51 -8.88 23.52
CA THR A 286 -11.46 -10.33 23.68
C THR A 286 -10.33 -10.70 24.64
N ASP A 287 -10.03 -11.99 24.81
CA ASP A 287 -8.92 -12.45 25.65
C ASP A 287 -7.58 -11.90 25.18
N HIS A 288 -7.33 -11.90 23.86
CA HIS A 288 -6.04 -11.52 23.28
C HIS A 288 -6.06 -10.21 22.50
N PHE A 289 -7.23 -9.59 22.27
CA PHE A 289 -7.34 -8.38 21.44
C PHE A 289 -8.11 -7.23 22.08
N VAL A 290 -7.72 -6.01 21.68
CA VAL A 290 -8.54 -4.81 21.73
C VAL A 290 -8.75 -4.36 20.29
N ILE A 291 -9.99 -4.39 19.79
CA ILE A 291 -10.34 -4.07 18.41
C ILE A 291 -11.02 -2.70 18.39
N TYR A 292 -10.40 -1.73 17.71
CA TYR A 292 -11.03 -0.46 17.39
C TYR A 292 -11.62 -0.51 15.99
N TYR A 293 -12.87 -0.09 15.81
CA TYR A 293 -13.61 -0.22 14.55
C TYR A 293 -14.59 0.95 14.34
N PRO A 294 -15.00 1.27 13.09
CA PRO A 294 -15.98 2.31 12.79
C PRO A 294 -17.35 1.93 13.36
N LEU A 295 -17.99 2.85 14.09
CA LEU A 295 -19.40 2.70 14.47
C LEU A 295 -20.32 2.72 13.23
N GLY A 296 -21.40 1.97 13.30
CA GLY A 296 -22.41 1.84 12.24
C GLY A 296 -22.06 0.86 11.12
N GLY A 297 -23.10 0.36 10.45
CA GLY A 297 -22.97 -0.50 9.27
C GLY A 297 -22.57 -1.94 9.57
N ASP A 298 -22.01 -2.60 8.56
CA ASP A 298 -21.76 -4.05 8.57
C ASP A 298 -20.72 -4.50 9.59
N ILE A 299 -19.73 -3.64 9.88
CA ILE A 299 -18.62 -3.95 10.81
C ILE A 299 -19.14 -4.06 12.24
N GLU A 300 -19.93 -3.08 12.69
CA GLU A 300 -20.51 -3.10 14.03
C GLU A 300 -21.49 -4.25 14.20
N ARG A 301 -22.32 -4.53 13.18
CA ARG A 301 -23.22 -5.68 13.18
C ARG A 301 -22.44 -7.01 13.31
N ASP A 302 -21.33 -7.15 12.60
CA ASP A 302 -20.55 -8.38 12.54
C ASP A 302 -19.38 -8.41 13.56
N ILE A 303 -19.30 -7.48 14.52
CA ILE A 303 -18.11 -7.32 15.37
C ILE A 303 -17.79 -8.57 16.20
N ALA A 304 -18.80 -9.30 16.67
CA ALA A 304 -18.61 -10.55 17.40
C ALA A 304 -18.00 -11.64 16.51
N LEU A 305 -18.43 -11.74 15.25
CA LEU A 305 -17.87 -12.67 14.27
C LEU A 305 -16.43 -12.30 13.89
N ILE A 306 -16.15 -10.99 13.74
CA ILE A 306 -14.81 -10.47 13.50
C ILE A 306 -13.90 -10.81 14.67
N ALA A 307 -14.35 -10.59 15.90
CA ALA A 307 -13.62 -10.90 17.12
C ALA A 307 -13.35 -12.41 17.28
N GLU A 308 -14.33 -13.25 16.95
CA GLU A 308 -14.16 -14.71 16.90
C GLU A 308 -13.07 -15.12 15.89
N ASP A 309 -13.04 -14.50 14.70
CA ASP A 309 -11.99 -14.75 13.70
C ASP A 309 -10.60 -14.35 14.23
N HIS A 310 -10.49 -13.22 14.94
CA HIS A 310 -9.23 -12.79 15.56
C HIS A 310 -8.69 -13.85 16.53
N GLU A 311 -9.53 -14.33 17.44
CA GLU A 311 -9.16 -15.35 18.42
C GLU A 311 -8.81 -16.69 17.77
N PHE A 312 -9.62 -17.12 16.80
CA PHE A 312 -9.34 -18.35 16.04
C PHE A 312 -8.01 -18.27 15.29
N ARG A 313 -7.78 -17.18 14.54
CA ARG A 313 -6.54 -16.97 13.78
C ARG A 313 -5.33 -16.82 14.71
N TYR A 314 -5.47 -16.15 15.86
CA TYR A 314 -4.43 -16.08 16.88
C TYR A 314 -4.03 -17.46 17.40
N ALA A 315 -5.01 -18.30 17.76
CA ALA A 315 -4.73 -19.65 18.21
C ALA A 315 -3.96 -20.44 17.14
N GLN A 316 -4.30 -20.29 15.85
CA GLN A 316 -3.61 -20.97 14.75
C GLN A 316 -2.15 -20.54 14.63
N VAL A 317 -1.89 -19.23 14.72
CA VAL A 317 -0.53 -18.66 14.65
C VAL A 317 0.31 -19.10 15.85
N VAL A 318 -0.25 -19.05 17.05
CA VAL A 318 0.41 -19.51 18.29
C VAL A 318 0.80 -20.98 18.18
N ARG A 319 -0.11 -21.82 17.64
CA ARG A 319 0.19 -23.24 17.41
C ARG A 319 1.29 -23.42 16.37
N ALA A 320 1.23 -22.68 15.26
CA ALA A 320 2.22 -22.76 14.19
C ALA A 320 3.63 -22.40 14.67
N PHE A 321 3.77 -21.31 15.42
CA PHE A 321 5.06 -20.89 15.97
C PHE A 321 5.44 -21.56 17.28
N GLY A 322 4.57 -22.38 17.87
CA GLY A 322 4.81 -23.09 19.13
C GLY A 322 5.23 -22.16 20.28
N LEU A 323 4.71 -20.93 20.31
CA LEU A 323 5.00 -19.92 21.33
C LEU A 323 3.78 -19.03 21.54
N ARG A 324 3.39 -18.84 22.80
CA ARG A 324 2.40 -17.83 23.20
C ARG A 324 3.11 -16.51 23.51
N PRO A 325 2.75 -15.40 22.87
CA PRO A 325 3.30 -14.10 23.22
C PRO A 325 2.82 -13.68 24.62
N GLY A 326 3.72 -13.51 25.58
CA GLY A 326 3.38 -12.92 26.89
C GLY A 326 3.10 -11.41 26.78
N GLY A 327 2.46 -10.77 27.77
CA GLY A 327 2.26 -9.31 27.81
C GLY A 327 0.83 -8.85 27.48
N ALA A 328 0.67 -7.57 27.10
CA ALA A 328 -0.63 -6.92 26.87
C ALA A 328 -1.41 -7.48 25.66
N LYS A 329 -2.71 -7.20 25.56
CA LYS A 329 -3.51 -7.58 24.37
C LYS A 329 -2.95 -6.95 23.09
N ILE A 330 -3.16 -7.61 21.96
CA ILE A 330 -2.86 -7.07 20.62
C ILE A 330 -3.92 -6.00 20.28
N VAL A 331 -3.49 -4.83 19.84
CA VAL A 331 -4.42 -3.78 19.41
C VAL A 331 -4.67 -3.92 17.91
N SER A 332 -5.92 -4.13 17.52
CA SER A 332 -6.35 -4.22 16.13
C SER A 332 -7.08 -2.94 15.73
N TYR A 333 -6.52 -2.17 14.81
CA TYR A 333 -7.23 -1.06 14.16
C TYR A 333 -7.87 -1.60 12.89
N TYR A 334 -9.18 -1.76 12.96
CA TYR A 334 -10.01 -2.29 11.89
C TYR A 334 -10.66 -1.12 11.16
N PHE A 335 -10.24 -0.82 9.93
CA PHE A 335 -10.75 0.31 9.14
C PHE A 335 -11.92 -0.13 8.26
N ARG A 336 -12.80 0.81 7.89
CA ARG A 336 -13.93 0.55 6.99
C ARG A 336 -13.48 0.11 5.60
N ASP A 337 -12.44 0.73 5.08
CA ASP A 337 -11.96 0.55 3.72
C ASP A 337 -10.48 0.99 3.61
N ALA A 338 -9.87 0.71 2.46
CA ALA A 338 -8.48 1.05 2.18
C ALA A 338 -8.23 2.58 2.16
N ASP A 339 -9.24 3.40 1.85
CA ASP A 339 -9.11 4.85 1.81
C ASP A 339 -9.09 5.46 3.22
N GLN A 340 -9.92 4.97 4.14
CA GLN A 340 -9.87 5.34 5.55
C GLN A 340 -8.52 4.92 6.16
N LYS A 341 -8.07 3.69 5.87
CA LYS A 341 -6.74 3.22 6.29
C LYS A 341 -5.63 4.12 5.74
N ARG A 342 -5.65 4.46 4.46
CA ARG A 342 -4.64 5.38 3.87
C ARG A 342 -4.64 6.75 4.56
N ARG A 343 -5.83 7.34 4.78
CA ARG A 343 -5.95 8.67 5.40
C ARG A 343 -5.41 8.69 6.82
N LEU A 344 -5.74 7.69 7.62
CA LEU A 344 -5.41 7.65 9.05
C LEU A 344 -4.03 7.05 9.34
N PHE A 345 -3.61 6.04 8.57
CA PHE A 345 -2.40 5.26 8.84
C PHE A 345 -1.28 5.48 7.80
N GLY A 346 -1.61 5.71 6.52
CA GLY A 346 -0.64 6.03 5.45
C GLY A 346 -0.40 4.94 4.41
N ALA A 347 -0.84 3.71 4.63
CA ALA A 347 -0.73 2.62 3.67
C ALA A 347 -2.11 2.27 3.11
N GLU A 348 -2.32 2.40 1.80
CA GLU A 348 -3.63 2.09 1.19
C GLU A 348 -3.79 0.58 0.98
N ARG A 349 -2.95 0.03 0.12
CA ARG A 349 -3.07 -1.36 -0.35
C ARG A 349 -2.21 -2.34 0.43
N VAL A 350 -1.26 -1.84 1.22
CA VAL A 350 -0.37 -2.66 2.01
C VAL A 350 -0.91 -2.77 3.41
N HIS A 351 -1.07 -4.01 3.85
CA HIS A 351 -1.35 -4.34 5.24
C HIS A 351 -0.03 -4.40 5.99
N MET A 352 -0.04 -3.95 7.24
CA MET A 352 1.16 -3.85 8.04
C MET A 352 0.82 -4.04 9.51
N ALA A 353 1.73 -4.65 10.23
CA ALA A 353 1.74 -4.71 11.68
C ALA A 353 2.92 -3.90 12.23
N LYS A 354 2.81 -3.47 13.49
CA LYS A 354 3.93 -2.97 14.29
C LYS A 354 4.19 -3.98 15.41
N PRO A 355 5.06 -4.99 15.21
CA PRO A 355 5.28 -6.03 16.20
C PRO A 355 5.75 -5.50 17.55
N TRP A 356 6.67 -4.52 17.55
CA TRP A 356 7.15 -3.85 18.77
C TRP A 356 6.07 -3.14 19.58
N ALA A 357 5.00 -2.70 18.93
CA ALA A 357 3.85 -2.05 19.57
C ALA A 357 2.66 -3.00 19.78
N ARG A 358 2.75 -4.26 19.30
CA ARG A 358 1.66 -5.25 19.28
C ARG A 358 0.39 -4.72 18.60
N GLN A 359 0.57 -4.04 17.47
CA GLN A 359 -0.52 -3.43 16.72
C GLN A 359 -0.67 -4.06 15.34
N ILE A 360 -1.91 -4.30 14.91
CA ILE A 360 -2.25 -4.69 13.53
C ILE A 360 -3.21 -3.69 12.91
N PHE A 361 -3.10 -3.48 11.59
CA PHE A 361 -3.85 -2.48 10.84
C PHE A 361 -4.51 -3.13 9.61
N VAL A 362 -5.82 -3.36 9.66
CA VAL A 362 -6.57 -4.09 8.63
C VAL A 362 -7.79 -3.30 8.17
N ASP A 363 -8.08 -3.28 6.87
CA ASP A 363 -9.35 -2.76 6.33
C ASP A 363 -10.38 -3.88 6.20
N HIS A 364 -11.67 -3.53 6.28
CA HIS A 364 -12.76 -4.49 6.20
C HIS A 364 -12.74 -5.27 4.88
N ARG A 365 -12.82 -6.60 4.99
CA ARG A 365 -12.87 -7.54 3.87
C ARG A 365 -13.91 -8.63 4.15
N PRO A 366 -14.36 -9.36 3.12
CA PRO A 366 -15.27 -10.49 3.29
C PRO A 366 -14.74 -11.49 4.32
N PHE A 367 -15.66 -12.07 5.09
CA PHE A 367 -15.36 -13.14 6.05
C PHE A 367 -15.22 -14.49 5.32
N PRO A 368 -14.27 -15.36 5.73
CA PRO A 368 -13.21 -15.12 6.72
C PRO A 368 -12.17 -14.11 6.25
N HIS A 369 -11.58 -13.36 7.18
CA HIS A 369 -10.73 -12.24 6.80
C HIS A 369 -9.43 -12.70 6.13
N PRO A 370 -9.13 -12.26 4.88
CA PRO A 370 -8.14 -12.90 4.03
C PRO A 370 -6.67 -12.64 4.42
N VAL A 371 -6.42 -11.64 5.27
CA VAL A 371 -5.05 -11.26 5.70
C VAL A 371 -4.89 -11.20 7.22
N LEU A 372 -5.95 -11.47 7.98
CA LEU A 372 -5.94 -11.25 9.43
C LEU A 372 -4.91 -12.14 10.12
N ARG A 373 -4.87 -13.42 9.72
CA ARG A 373 -3.91 -14.40 10.25
C ARG A 373 -2.46 -14.03 9.90
N HIS A 374 -2.21 -13.48 8.71
CA HIS A 374 -0.91 -12.96 8.28
C HIS A 374 -0.44 -11.80 9.17
N GLU A 375 -1.29 -10.80 9.41
CA GLU A 375 -0.92 -9.66 10.28
C GLU A 375 -0.71 -10.06 11.74
N ILE A 376 -1.53 -11.00 12.25
CA ILE A 376 -1.33 -11.58 13.59
C ILE A 376 0.02 -12.31 13.66
N ALA A 377 0.41 -13.01 12.59
CA ALA A 377 1.70 -13.70 12.53
C ALA A 377 2.89 -12.76 12.72
N HIS A 378 2.85 -11.55 12.16
CA HIS A 378 3.90 -10.56 12.42
C HIS A 378 4.01 -10.19 13.90
N VAL A 379 2.90 -9.96 14.59
CA VAL A 379 2.91 -9.60 16.01
C VAL A 379 3.38 -10.76 16.89
N VAL A 380 2.92 -11.99 16.62
CA VAL A 380 3.36 -13.17 17.37
C VAL A 380 4.85 -13.43 17.12
N ALA A 381 5.31 -13.29 15.88
CA ALA A 381 6.73 -13.43 15.52
C ALA A 381 7.62 -12.42 16.25
N GLY A 382 7.09 -11.23 16.56
CA GLY A 382 7.82 -10.22 17.32
C GLY A 382 8.22 -10.63 18.73
N SER A 383 7.62 -11.67 19.30
CA SER A 383 8.05 -12.22 20.60
C SER A 383 9.39 -12.95 20.56
N PHE A 384 9.90 -13.27 19.36
CA PHE A 384 11.22 -13.88 19.14
C PHE A 384 12.02 -13.15 18.06
N GLY A 385 11.63 -11.92 17.71
CA GLY A 385 12.39 -11.04 16.82
C GLY A 385 13.48 -10.25 17.55
N ASP A 386 14.03 -9.26 16.86
CA ASP A 386 14.98 -8.31 17.45
C ASP A 386 14.31 -7.46 18.56
N PRO A 387 15.07 -6.97 19.55
CA PRO A 387 14.49 -6.30 20.72
C PRO A 387 13.92 -4.90 20.46
N ILE A 388 14.19 -4.27 19.31
CA ILE A 388 13.76 -2.88 19.03
C ILE A 388 12.48 -2.87 18.20
N PHE A 389 12.45 -3.69 17.15
CA PHE A 389 11.35 -3.73 16.19
C PHE A 389 10.54 -5.03 16.27
N GLY A 390 11.01 -6.06 16.98
CA GLY A 390 10.33 -7.35 17.00
C GLY A 390 10.24 -7.97 15.61
N VAL A 391 11.29 -7.85 14.79
CA VAL A 391 11.35 -8.45 13.45
C VAL A 391 12.64 -9.22 13.25
N SER A 392 12.74 -9.97 12.16
CA SER A 392 13.98 -10.66 11.81
C SER A 392 15.02 -9.68 11.27
N ALA A 393 15.92 -9.22 12.14
CA ALA A 393 17.02 -8.33 11.78
C ALA A 393 18.32 -8.75 12.48
N ARG A 394 19.43 -8.72 11.73
CA ARG A 394 20.76 -8.99 12.30
C ARG A 394 21.36 -7.72 12.91
N ALA A 395 21.82 -7.86 14.16
CA ALA A 395 22.49 -6.77 14.87
C ALA A 395 23.89 -6.47 14.30
N VAL A 396 24.20 -5.19 14.15
CA VAL A 396 25.53 -4.64 13.84
C VAL A 396 25.81 -3.56 14.88
N PHE A 397 26.89 -3.72 15.65
CA PHE A 397 27.20 -2.88 16.82
C PHE A 397 26.04 -2.78 17.83
N GLY A 398 25.29 -3.87 18.02
CA GLY A 398 24.14 -3.91 18.94
C GLY A 398 22.85 -3.28 18.39
N LEU A 399 22.85 -2.75 17.16
CA LEU A 399 21.66 -2.18 16.52
C LEU A 399 21.15 -3.08 15.39
N PRO A 400 19.82 -3.28 15.23
CA PRO A 400 19.24 -4.06 14.15
C PRO A 400 19.30 -3.27 12.83
N VAL A 401 20.41 -3.42 12.10
CA VAL A 401 20.65 -2.66 10.85
C VAL A 401 20.33 -3.49 9.61
N ARG A 402 20.51 -4.83 9.68
CA ARG A 402 20.32 -5.72 8.52
C ARG A 402 18.99 -6.46 8.63
N PHE A 403 17.91 -5.80 8.19
CA PHE A 403 16.57 -6.39 8.10
C PHE A 403 16.51 -7.49 7.04
N ASN A 404 15.83 -8.59 7.37
CA ASN A 404 15.61 -9.70 6.45
C ASN A 404 14.13 -9.76 6.03
N ALA A 405 13.77 -8.96 5.02
CA ALA A 405 12.39 -8.87 4.54
C ALA A 405 11.82 -10.23 4.12
N GLY A 406 12.62 -11.10 3.49
CA GLY A 406 12.21 -12.46 3.15
C GLY A 406 11.86 -13.33 4.35
N LEU A 407 12.59 -13.22 5.46
CA LEU A 407 12.24 -13.90 6.71
C LEU A 407 11.00 -13.31 7.37
N ILE A 408 10.89 -11.97 7.38
CA ILE A 408 9.75 -11.27 7.99
C ILE A 408 8.44 -11.65 7.30
N GLU A 409 8.38 -11.47 5.97
CA GLU A 409 7.16 -11.74 5.19
C GLU A 409 6.93 -13.24 4.99
N GLY A 410 7.99 -14.00 4.71
CA GLY A 410 7.85 -15.44 4.51
C GLY A 410 7.41 -16.16 5.79
N ALA A 411 7.81 -15.72 6.99
CA ALA A 411 7.34 -16.30 8.24
C ALA A 411 5.83 -16.08 8.44
N ALA A 412 5.33 -14.90 8.09
CA ALA A 412 3.91 -14.61 8.14
C ALA A 412 3.11 -15.45 7.12
N VAL A 413 3.62 -15.60 5.89
CA VAL A 413 3.00 -16.51 4.88
C VAL A 413 3.02 -17.97 5.35
N ALA A 414 4.13 -18.42 5.96
CA ALA A 414 4.23 -19.77 6.49
C ALA A 414 3.22 -20.02 7.63
N ALA A 415 3.00 -19.03 8.49
CA ALA A 415 2.01 -19.13 9.56
C ALA A 415 0.56 -18.94 9.08
N ASP A 416 0.34 -18.27 7.95
CA ASP A 416 -0.97 -18.09 7.28
C ASP A 416 -1.39 -19.32 6.43
N TRP A 417 -0.61 -20.39 6.41
CA TRP A 417 -0.78 -21.51 5.47
C TRP A 417 -2.20 -22.11 5.38
N PRO A 418 -2.69 -22.45 4.17
CA PRO A 418 -2.09 -22.19 2.84
C PRO A 418 -2.29 -20.75 2.32
N GLY A 419 -2.82 -19.87 3.18
CA GLY A 419 -3.27 -18.52 2.83
C GLY A 419 -4.63 -18.53 2.11
N HIS A 420 -5.06 -17.34 1.70
CA HIS A 420 -6.35 -17.13 1.02
C HIS A 420 -6.21 -16.96 -0.49
N ARG A 421 -5.09 -17.42 -1.10
CA ARG A 421 -4.71 -17.07 -2.48
C ARG A 421 -4.98 -18.18 -3.50
N GLY A 422 -6.26 -18.47 -3.73
CA GLY A 422 -6.73 -19.26 -4.87
C GLY A 422 -6.57 -20.77 -4.71
N ASP A 423 -6.65 -21.47 -5.84
CA ASP A 423 -6.80 -22.93 -5.86
C ASP A 423 -5.52 -23.71 -5.58
N LEU A 424 -4.38 -23.00 -5.52
CA LEU A 424 -3.04 -23.54 -5.32
C LEU A 424 -2.48 -23.12 -3.97
N THR A 425 -1.89 -24.07 -3.27
CA THR A 425 -1.02 -23.83 -2.11
C THR A 425 0.23 -23.04 -2.53
N PRO A 426 0.94 -22.38 -1.59
CA PRO A 426 2.18 -21.70 -1.94
C PRO A 426 3.22 -22.63 -2.56
N ASP A 427 3.29 -23.90 -2.14
CA ASP A 427 4.18 -24.90 -2.74
C ASP A 427 3.82 -25.20 -4.21
N GLU A 428 2.55 -25.44 -4.52
CA GLU A 428 2.06 -25.64 -5.89
C GLU A 428 2.32 -24.38 -6.74
N ASN A 429 2.16 -23.18 -6.16
CA ASN A 429 2.50 -21.93 -6.85
C ASN A 429 4.00 -21.80 -7.16
N VAL A 430 4.90 -22.22 -6.24
CA VAL A 430 6.34 -22.24 -6.54
C VAL A 430 6.67 -23.27 -7.60
N ARG A 431 6.04 -24.45 -7.55
CA ARG A 431 6.16 -25.46 -8.61
C ARG A 431 5.70 -24.91 -9.96
N ALA A 432 4.64 -24.12 -10.01
CA ALA A 432 4.17 -23.47 -11.23
C ALA A 432 5.20 -22.43 -11.74
N MET A 433 5.80 -21.65 -10.83
CA MET A 433 6.89 -20.73 -11.18
C MET A 433 8.14 -21.45 -11.73
N GLN A 434 8.45 -22.66 -11.26
CA GLN A 434 9.52 -23.49 -11.80
C GLN A 434 9.25 -23.93 -13.23
N VAL A 435 8.03 -24.41 -13.51
CA VAL A 435 7.59 -24.80 -14.86
C VAL A 435 7.66 -23.60 -15.81
N LEU A 436 7.28 -22.41 -15.34
CA LEU A 436 7.33 -21.16 -16.10
C LEU A 436 8.74 -20.54 -16.20
N GLY A 437 9.74 -21.03 -15.45
CA GLY A 437 11.09 -20.46 -15.42
C GLY A 437 11.20 -19.07 -14.76
N VAL A 438 10.27 -18.71 -13.86
CA VAL A 438 10.20 -17.37 -13.24
C VAL A 438 10.42 -17.35 -11.72
N GLU A 439 10.77 -18.50 -11.12
CA GLU A 439 11.08 -18.62 -9.68
C GLU A 439 12.26 -17.71 -9.28
N PRO A 440 12.09 -16.82 -8.28
CA PRO A 440 13.19 -16.06 -7.72
C PRO A 440 14.11 -16.95 -6.84
N PRO A 441 15.44 -16.78 -6.90
CA PRO A 441 16.35 -17.55 -6.03
C PRO A 441 16.17 -17.14 -4.57
N VAL A 442 15.92 -18.12 -3.71
CA VAL A 442 15.64 -17.90 -2.27
C VAL A 442 16.78 -17.19 -1.55
N GLU A 443 18.02 -17.41 -1.99
CA GLU A 443 19.23 -16.78 -1.48
C GLU A 443 19.22 -15.25 -1.66
N ARG A 444 18.55 -14.75 -2.71
CA ARG A 444 18.35 -13.30 -2.91
C ARG A 444 17.12 -12.76 -2.18
N LEU A 445 16.14 -13.62 -1.91
CA LEU A 445 14.91 -13.21 -1.21
C LEU A 445 15.11 -13.01 0.29
N LEU A 446 16.00 -13.78 0.92
CA LEU A 446 16.24 -13.74 2.36
C LEU A 446 17.19 -12.58 2.74
N GLY A 447 16.77 -11.36 2.39
CA GLY A 447 17.44 -10.10 2.67
C GLY A 447 16.71 -8.93 2.01
N VAL A 448 17.42 -7.83 1.74
CA VAL A 448 16.85 -6.65 1.03
C VAL A 448 16.54 -6.92 -0.44
N GLY A 449 17.14 -7.96 -1.03
CA GLY A 449 16.87 -8.39 -2.41
C GLY A 449 15.42 -8.89 -2.63
N PHE A 450 14.68 -9.15 -1.55
CA PHE A 450 13.24 -9.44 -1.57
C PHE A 450 12.44 -8.45 -2.42
N PHE A 451 12.76 -7.16 -2.31
CA PHE A 451 12.05 -6.08 -2.99
C PHE A 451 12.38 -5.93 -4.47
N ALA A 452 13.40 -6.64 -4.96
CA ALA A 452 13.77 -6.64 -6.38
C ALA A 452 12.81 -7.48 -7.24
N PHE A 453 11.93 -8.28 -6.62
CA PHE A 453 11.00 -9.16 -7.33
C PHE A 453 9.55 -8.72 -7.09
N ALA A 454 8.66 -9.09 -8.02
CA ALA A 454 7.23 -8.84 -7.86
C ALA A 454 6.67 -9.51 -6.58
N PRO A 455 5.80 -8.84 -5.80
CA PRO A 455 5.27 -9.38 -4.54
C PRO A 455 4.65 -10.78 -4.66
N ALA A 456 3.98 -11.07 -5.79
CA ALA A 456 3.40 -12.38 -6.05
C ALA A 456 4.46 -13.51 -6.07
N ARG A 457 5.69 -13.22 -6.49
CA ARG A 457 6.80 -14.19 -6.53
C ARG A 457 7.57 -14.22 -5.22
N SER A 458 7.94 -13.07 -4.67
CA SER A 458 8.79 -12.98 -3.47
C SER A 458 8.11 -13.54 -2.23
N TYR A 459 6.86 -13.14 -1.94
CA TYR A 459 6.11 -13.62 -0.78
C TYR A 459 5.82 -15.12 -0.88
N THR A 460 5.38 -15.59 -2.05
CA THR A 460 5.01 -17.00 -2.27
C THR A 460 6.22 -17.91 -2.13
N THR A 461 7.36 -17.54 -2.73
CA THR A 461 8.59 -18.35 -2.69
C THR A 461 9.20 -18.36 -1.29
N ALA A 462 9.32 -17.19 -0.64
CA ALA A 462 9.82 -17.11 0.73
C ALA A 462 8.90 -17.87 1.70
N GLY A 463 7.58 -17.72 1.55
CA GLY A 463 6.58 -18.40 2.37
C GLY A 463 6.61 -19.92 2.23
N SER A 464 6.69 -20.45 1.00
CA SER A 464 6.84 -21.89 0.74
C SER A 464 8.11 -22.45 1.38
N PHE A 465 9.26 -21.79 1.19
CA PHE A 465 10.52 -22.23 1.78
C PHE A 465 10.48 -22.22 3.31
N LEU A 466 9.94 -21.16 3.91
CA LEU A 466 9.86 -21.03 5.37
C LEU A 466 8.79 -21.93 6.00
N HIS A 467 7.70 -22.21 5.29
CA HIS A 467 6.76 -23.24 5.67
C HIS A 467 7.44 -24.62 5.68
N TYR A 468 8.19 -24.96 4.64
CA TYR A 468 8.94 -26.22 4.59
C TYR A 468 9.90 -26.36 5.80
N LEU A 469 10.60 -25.28 6.17
CA LEU A 469 11.46 -25.32 7.35
C LEU A 469 10.67 -25.49 8.65
N LEU A 470 9.56 -24.76 8.79
CA LEU A 470 8.70 -24.83 9.97
C LEU A 470 8.09 -26.22 10.16
N ASP A 471 7.58 -26.81 9.08
CA ASP A 471 6.94 -28.12 9.06
C ASP A 471 7.95 -29.25 9.28
N ARG A 472 9.09 -29.22 8.59
CA ARG A 472 10.07 -30.31 8.62
C ARG A 472 10.95 -30.31 9.87
N TYR A 473 11.33 -29.14 10.37
CA TYR A 473 12.32 -28.99 11.45
C TYR A 473 11.74 -28.44 12.74
N GLY A 474 10.46 -28.04 12.74
CA GLY A 474 9.72 -27.61 13.90
C GLY A 474 9.95 -26.15 14.31
N PRO A 475 9.07 -25.62 15.17
CA PRO A 475 9.03 -24.19 15.51
C PRO A 475 10.24 -23.70 16.29
N ALA A 476 10.89 -24.54 17.11
CA ALA A 476 12.02 -24.11 17.93
C ALA A 476 13.22 -23.63 17.09
N ARG A 477 13.61 -24.41 16.07
CA ARG A 477 14.69 -24.04 15.14
C ARG A 477 14.29 -22.86 14.26
N PHE A 478 13.02 -22.81 13.86
CA PHE A 478 12.48 -21.69 13.10
C PHE A 478 12.59 -20.36 13.86
N ARG A 479 12.22 -20.33 15.14
CA ARG A 479 12.37 -19.12 15.98
C ARG A 479 13.83 -18.70 16.15
N ALA A 480 14.75 -19.65 16.30
CA ALA A 480 16.19 -19.35 16.37
C ALA A 480 16.72 -18.72 15.07
N LEU A 481 16.26 -19.20 13.90
CA LEU A 481 16.57 -18.59 12.61
C LEU A 481 16.06 -17.14 12.53
N TYR A 482 14.82 -16.92 12.93
CA TYR A 482 14.19 -15.60 12.88
C TYR A 482 14.88 -14.61 13.82
N ALA A 483 15.15 -15.02 15.07
CA ALA A 483 15.82 -14.20 16.08
C ALA A 483 17.24 -13.77 15.67
N SER A 484 17.97 -14.64 14.96
CA SER A 484 19.33 -14.34 14.49
C SER A 484 19.39 -13.46 13.25
N GLY A 485 18.25 -13.15 12.63
CA GLY A 485 18.18 -12.43 11.35
C GLY A 485 18.61 -13.28 10.14
N GLY A 486 18.64 -14.61 10.28
CA GLY A 486 18.96 -15.54 9.19
C GLY A 486 20.27 -16.31 9.33
N ASP A 487 20.69 -16.67 10.54
CA ASP A 487 21.82 -17.59 10.73
C ASP A 487 21.38 -19.06 10.61
N PHE A 488 21.35 -19.54 9.36
CA PHE A 488 20.93 -20.91 9.04
C PHE A 488 21.87 -21.97 9.63
N ALA A 489 23.18 -21.71 9.67
CA ALA A 489 24.15 -22.65 10.19
C ALA A 489 23.94 -22.85 11.69
N ALA A 490 23.74 -21.78 12.44
CA ALA A 490 23.43 -21.87 13.87
C ALA A 490 22.07 -22.53 14.14
N ALA A 491 21.03 -22.20 13.36
CA ALA A 491 19.67 -22.68 13.61
C ALA A 491 19.44 -24.15 13.20
N TYR A 492 20.10 -24.62 12.12
CA TYR A 492 19.85 -25.94 11.53
C TYR A 492 21.09 -26.83 11.42
N GLY A 493 22.29 -26.33 11.74
CA GLY A 493 23.55 -27.04 11.49
C GLY A 493 23.87 -27.18 10.00
N ARG A 494 23.23 -26.38 9.13
CA ARG A 494 23.25 -26.53 7.67
C ARG A 494 23.27 -25.18 6.98
N THR A 495 23.84 -25.12 5.79
CA THR A 495 23.86 -23.89 4.98
C THR A 495 22.49 -23.63 4.37
N LEU A 496 22.20 -22.36 4.06
CA LEU A 496 21.00 -21.98 3.31
C LEU A 496 20.90 -22.74 1.99
N GLY A 497 22.00 -22.87 1.24
CA GLY A 497 22.01 -23.58 -0.04
C GLY A 497 21.64 -25.06 0.10
N ALA A 498 22.10 -25.74 1.15
CA ALA A 498 21.73 -27.14 1.42
C ALA A 498 20.23 -27.27 1.71
N LEU A 499 19.69 -26.41 2.57
CA LEU A 499 18.25 -26.40 2.89
C LEU A 499 17.39 -26.05 1.67
N ALA A 500 17.84 -25.09 0.85
CA ALA A 500 17.17 -24.70 -0.39
C ALA A 500 17.16 -25.85 -1.41
N ALA A 501 18.25 -26.63 -1.50
CA ALA A 501 18.31 -27.80 -2.38
C ALA A 501 17.33 -28.90 -1.96
N GLU A 502 17.19 -29.15 -0.66
CA GLU A 502 16.22 -30.11 -0.12
C GLU A 502 14.77 -29.69 -0.36
N TRP A 503 14.47 -28.43 -0.09
CA TRP A 503 13.16 -27.86 -0.37
C TRP A 503 12.82 -27.95 -1.87
N ARG A 504 13.76 -27.61 -2.77
CA ARG A 504 13.57 -27.78 -4.22
C ARG A 504 13.36 -29.25 -4.61
N ALA A 505 14.03 -30.19 -3.94
CA ALA A 505 13.81 -31.62 -4.15
C ALA A 505 12.41 -32.05 -3.73
N TYR A 506 11.94 -31.56 -2.58
CA TYR A 506 10.56 -31.73 -2.14
C TYR A 506 9.56 -31.17 -3.15
N LEU A 507 9.73 -29.94 -3.63
CA LEU A 507 8.83 -29.33 -4.60
C LEU A 507 8.72 -30.11 -5.91
N ARG A 508 9.79 -30.78 -6.35
CA ARG A 508 9.75 -31.64 -7.56
C ARG A 508 8.83 -32.85 -7.41
N THR A 509 8.49 -33.25 -6.19
CA THR A 509 7.52 -34.33 -5.93
C THR A 509 6.07 -33.89 -6.12
N ILE A 510 5.83 -32.58 -6.25
CA ILE A 510 4.49 -32.03 -6.45
C ILE A 510 4.14 -32.07 -7.94
N GLU A 511 3.12 -32.86 -8.26
CA GLU A 511 2.51 -32.90 -9.58
C GLU A 511 1.48 -31.78 -9.72
N LEU A 512 1.60 -31.00 -10.80
CA LEU A 512 0.62 -29.98 -11.14
C LEU A 512 -0.30 -30.50 -12.24
N PRO A 513 -1.61 -30.27 -12.14
CA PRO A 513 -2.52 -30.56 -13.25
C PRO A 513 -2.14 -29.77 -14.51
N ASP A 514 -2.44 -30.32 -15.68
CA ASP A 514 -2.16 -29.70 -16.96
C ASP A 514 -2.83 -28.31 -17.08
N GLY A 515 -2.08 -27.35 -17.64
CA GLY A 515 -2.56 -25.98 -17.86
C GLY A 515 -2.60 -25.08 -16.62
N VAL A 516 -2.41 -25.60 -15.40
CA VAL A 516 -2.43 -24.81 -14.15
C VAL A 516 -1.31 -23.77 -14.10
N ALA A 517 -0.10 -24.15 -14.53
CA ALA A 517 1.02 -23.21 -14.60
C ALA A 517 0.72 -22.06 -15.57
N GLU A 518 0.12 -22.38 -16.73
CA GLU A 518 -0.28 -21.39 -17.73
C GLU A 518 -1.41 -20.47 -17.24
N ALA A 519 -2.39 -21.00 -16.52
CA ALA A 519 -3.44 -20.21 -15.87
C ALA A 519 -2.86 -19.22 -14.85
N ALA A 520 -1.76 -19.58 -14.18
CA ALA A 520 -1.08 -18.70 -13.23
C ALA A 520 -0.04 -17.77 -13.88
N ARG A 521 0.21 -17.86 -15.20
CA ARG A 521 1.27 -17.10 -15.90
C ARG A 521 1.13 -15.60 -15.67
N GLU A 522 -0.06 -15.04 -15.88
CA GLU A 522 -0.31 -13.60 -15.69
C GLU A 522 0.05 -13.13 -14.27
N ARG A 523 -0.24 -13.95 -13.26
CA ARG A 523 0.03 -13.61 -11.85
C ARG A 523 1.53 -13.50 -11.57
N PHE A 524 2.36 -14.33 -12.20
CA PHE A 524 3.81 -14.41 -11.91
C PHE A 524 4.70 -13.64 -12.89
N THR A 525 4.24 -13.41 -14.12
CA THR A 525 5.01 -12.65 -15.14
C THR A 525 4.83 -11.15 -15.04
N ARG A 526 3.91 -10.66 -14.19
CA ARG A 526 3.79 -9.23 -13.90
C ARG A 526 5.09 -8.64 -13.39
N ARG A 527 5.46 -7.52 -14.00
CA ARG A 527 6.61 -6.70 -13.61
C ARG A 527 6.35 -6.00 -12.28
N SER A 528 7.42 -5.79 -11.52
CA SER A 528 7.34 -5.03 -10.27
C SER A 528 6.95 -3.56 -10.52
N VAL A 529 6.54 -2.82 -9.47
CA VAL A 529 6.34 -1.35 -9.57
C VAL A 529 7.57 -0.66 -10.15
N PHE A 530 8.77 -1.16 -9.84
CA PHE A 530 10.05 -0.59 -10.22
C PHE A 530 10.42 -0.77 -11.70
N GLU A 531 9.83 -1.78 -12.36
CA GLU A 531 10.09 -2.12 -13.76
C GLU A 531 9.01 -1.57 -14.71
N ARG A 532 7.86 -1.14 -14.17
CA ARG A 532 6.78 -0.59 -14.99
C ARG A 532 7.08 0.85 -15.41
N PRO A 533 6.77 1.24 -16.66
CA PRO A 533 6.85 2.63 -17.06
C PRO A 533 5.86 3.50 -16.28
N CYS A 534 6.35 4.51 -15.57
CA CYS A 534 5.53 5.55 -14.94
C CYS A 534 4.36 5.07 -14.05
N PRO A 535 4.59 4.19 -13.07
CA PRO A 535 3.52 3.56 -12.29
C PRO A 535 2.62 4.59 -11.57
N HIS A 536 3.22 5.60 -10.93
CA HIS A 536 2.48 6.64 -10.21
C HIS A 536 1.62 7.52 -11.12
N ALA A 537 2.12 7.87 -12.30
CA ALA A 537 1.38 8.69 -13.26
C ALA A 537 0.19 7.93 -13.85
N ILE A 538 0.37 6.66 -14.19
CA ILE A 538 -0.71 5.80 -14.68
C ILE A 538 -1.77 5.62 -13.60
N ALA A 539 -1.38 5.35 -12.35
CA ALA A 539 -2.32 5.22 -11.23
C ALA A 539 -3.20 6.48 -11.06
N ARG A 540 -2.58 7.67 -11.03
CA ARG A 540 -3.32 8.95 -10.95
C ARG A 540 -4.26 9.19 -12.12
N ARG A 541 -3.85 8.86 -13.34
CA ARG A 541 -4.72 9.01 -14.52
C ARG A 541 -5.89 8.05 -14.49
N ARG A 542 -5.70 6.81 -14.02
CA ARG A 542 -6.79 5.85 -13.86
C ARG A 542 -7.81 6.31 -12.81
N GLU A 543 -7.35 6.92 -11.71
CA GLU A 543 -8.25 7.55 -10.75
C GLU A 543 -9.02 8.72 -11.37
N ARG A 544 -8.32 9.62 -12.09
CA ARG A 544 -8.99 10.73 -12.78
C ARG A 544 -9.98 10.24 -13.83
N MET A 545 -9.65 9.16 -14.54
CA MET A 545 -10.54 8.49 -15.49
C MET A 545 -11.80 7.98 -14.79
N ALA A 546 -11.66 7.32 -13.63
CA ALA A 546 -12.79 6.86 -12.84
C ALA A 546 -13.67 8.03 -12.34
N GLN A 547 -13.06 9.14 -11.89
CA GLN A 547 -13.78 10.35 -11.49
C GLN A 547 -14.56 10.98 -12.66
N LEU A 548 -13.93 11.11 -13.83
CA LEU A 548 -14.57 11.64 -15.05
C LEU A 548 -15.74 10.74 -15.49
N ALA A 549 -15.55 9.43 -15.44
CA ALA A 549 -16.61 8.47 -15.75
C ALA A 549 -17.78 8.59 -14.76
N ALA A 550 -17.49 8.73 -13.47
CA ALA A 550 -18.50 8.91 -12.42
C ALA A 550 -19.24 10.25 -12.52
N SER A 551 -18.57 11.30 -12.98
CA SER A 551 -19.17 12.63 -13.19
C SER A 551 -19.90 12.78 -14.53
N GLY A 552 -20.12 11.69 -15.27
CA GLY A 552 -20.78 11.70 -16.58
C GLY A 552 -19.94 12.26 -17.73
N ARG A 553 -18.68 12.66 -17.51
CA ARG A 553 -17.74 13.16 -18.53
C ARG A 553 -17.08 12.01 -19.29
N ARG A 554 -17.91 11.17 -19.93
CA ARG A 554 -17.52 9.90 -20.54
C ARG A 554 -16.50 10.07 -21.67
N ALA A 555 -16.70 11.06 -22.54
CA ALA A 555 -15.77 11.35 -23.63
C ALA A 555 -14.35 11.68 -23.12
N ASP A 556 -14.23 12.46 -22.05
CA ASP A 556 -12.95 12.79 -21.42
C ASP A 556 -12.31 11.56 -20.78
N ALA A 557 -13.12 10.71 -20.12
CA ALA A 557 -12.65 9.46 -19.53
C ALA A 557 -12.10 8.51 -20.60
N ILE A 558 -12.79 8.35 -21.74
CA ILE A 558 -12.34 7.54 -22.88
C ILE A 558 -11.06 8.13 -23.49
N ALA A 559 -10.98 9.44 -23.67
CA ALA A 559 -9.78 10.10 -24.19
C ALA A 559 -8.57 9.88 -23.27
N LEU A 560 -8.78 9.86 -21.95
CA LEU A 560 -7.75 9.57 -20.96
C LEU A 560 -7.37 8.08 -20.95
N ALA A 561 -8.35 7.18 -21.04
CA ALA A 561 -8.12 5.72 -21.13
C ALA A 561 -7.28 5.35 -22.36
N ARG A 562 -7.55 5.96 -23.52
CA ARG A 562 -6.73 5.80 -24.74
C ARG A 562 -5.28 6.27 -24.54
N ARG A 563 -5.04 7.34 -23.77
CA ARG A 563 -3.68 7.78 -23.42
C ARG A 563 -2.99 6.75 -22.52
N VAL A 564 -3.70 6.18 -21.54
CA VAL A 564 -3.16 5.12 -20.68
C VAL A 564 -2.75 3.91 -21.51
N CYS A 565 -3.59 3.45 -22.45
CA CYS A 565 -3.26 2.34 -23.34
C CYS A 565 -2.02 2.65 -24.21
N ARG A 566 -1.87 3.88 -24.74
CA ARG A 566 -0.66 4.28 -25.48
C ARG A 566 0.60 4.33 -24.62
N ASP A 567 0.46 4.64 -23.35
CA ASP A 567 1.60 4.75 -22.42
C ASP A 567 2.06 3.39 -21.88
N ALA A 568 1.20 2.38 -21.95
CA ALA A 568 1.49 0.99 -21.59
C ALA A 568 0.81 0.04 -22.60
N PRO A 569 1.33 -0.06 -23.84
CA PRO A 569 0.70 -0.83 -24.91
C PRO A 569 0.64 -2.34 -24.62
N ASP A 570 1.60 -2.84 -23.85
CA ASP A 570 1.72 -4.27 -23.51
C ASP A 570 0.83 -4.69 -22.31
N GLU A 571 -0.11 -3.84 -21.87
CA GLU A 571 -0.98 -4.11 -20.71
C GLU A 571 -2.46 -4.27 -21.15
N PRO A 572 -2.92 -5.52 -21.40
CA PRO A 572 -4.28 -5.81 -21.86
C PRO A 572 -5.37 -5.28 -20.93
N ARG A 573 -5.10 -5.21 -19.61
CA ARG A 573 -6.06 -4.73 -18.61
C ARG A 573 -6.50 -3.29 -18.86
N TYR A 574 -5.60 -2.42 -19.33
CA TYR A 574 -5.98 -1.04 -19.64
C TYR A 574 -6.88 -0.95 -20.88
N ARG A 575 -6.71 -1.86 -21.84
CA ARG A 575 -7.59 -1.99 -23.00
C ARG A 575 -8.96 -2.54 -22.61
N MET A 576 -9.02 -3.46 -21.65
CA MET A 576 -10.29 -3.93 -21.06
C MET A 576 -11.03 -2.79 -20.35
N GLU A 577 -10.34 -1.97 -19.55
CA GLU A 577 -10.92 -0.78 -18.91
C GLU A 577 -11.45 0.23 -19.94
N LEU A 578 -10.73 0.42 -21.05
CA LEU A 578 -11.18 1.24 -22.18
C LEU A 578 -12.46 0.65 -22.82
N ALA A 579 -12.48 -0.66 -23.09
CA ALA A 579 -13.66 -1.34 -23.65
C ALA A 579 -14.89 -1.14 -22.75
N GLU A 580 -14.75 -1.27 -21.43
CA GLU A 580 -15.84 -1.03 -20.47
C GLU A 580 -16.38 0.42 -20.55
N LEU A 581 -15.49 1.42 -20.66
CA LEU A 581 -15.90 2.81 -20.84
C LEU A 581 -16.62 3.05 -22.16
N LEU A 582 -16.16 2.44 -23.25
CA LEU A 582 -16.80 2.50 -24.56
C LEU A 582 -18.21 1.89 -24.53
N LEU A 583 -18.39 0.77 -23.82
CA LEU A 583 -19.72 0.17 -23.64
C LEU A 583 -20.69 1.07 -22.86
N ARG A 584 -20.21 1.76 -21.83
CA ARG A 584 -21.01 2.73 -21.08
C ARG A 584 -21.34 3.98 -21.90
N ASP A 585 -20.49 4.33 -22.87
CA ASP A 585 -20.69 5.42 -23.83
C ASP A 585 -21.52 5.00 -25.06
N ARG A 586 -22.10 3.79 -25.06
CA ARG A 586 -22.89 3.23 -26.17
C ARG A 586 -22.09 3.10 -27.49
N ARG A 587 -20.81 2.73 -27.40
CA ARG A 587 -19.92 2.47 -28.54
C ARG A 587 -19.51 0.98 -28.60
N PRO A 588 -20.47 0.05 -28.77
CA PRO A 588 -20.21 -1.39 -28.66
C PRO A 588 -19.29 -1.94 -29.75
N ALA A 589 -19.32 -1.37 -30.97
CA ALA A 589 -18.44 -1.81 -32.06
C ALA A 589 -16.96 -1.55 -31.75
N GLU A 590 -16.63 -0.37 -31.21
CA GLU A 590 -15.27 -0.05 -30.80
C GLU A 590 -14.82 -0.87 -29.60
N ALA A 591 -15.72 -1.10 -28.63
CA ALA A 591 -15.42 -1.99 -27.50
C ALA A 591 -15.14 -3.43 -27.96
N ALA A 592 -15.96 -3.96 -28.87
CA ALA A 592 -15.79 -5.29 -29.43
C ALA A 592 -14.46 -5.42 -30.20
N ALA A 593 -14.04 -4.39 -30.94
CA ALA A 593 -12.75 -4.37 -31.62
C ALA A 593 -11.57 -4.45 -30.64
N GLU A 594 -11.61 -3.68 -29.53
CA GLU A 594 -10.59 -3.76 -28.49
C GLU A 594 -10.55 -5.14 -27.82
N LEU A 595 -11.70 -5.71 -27.49
CA LEU A 595 -11.80 -7.03 -26.87
C LEU A 595 -11.32 -8.15 -27.80
N ARG A 596 -11.71 -8.13 -29.07
CA ARG A 596 -11.27 -9.11 -30.09
C ARG A 596 -9.76 -9.08 -30.25
N ALA A 597 -9.18 -7.89 -30.33
CA ALA A 597 -7.73 -7.72 -30.43
C ALA A 597 -6.97 -8.17 -29.17
N ILE A 598 -7.62 -8.31 -28.00
CA ILE A 598 -7.02 -8.98 -26.83
C ILE A 598 -7.16 -10.50 -26.97
N ALA A 599 -8.36 -10.99 -27.31
CA ALA A 599 -8.64 -12.42 -27.44
C ALA A 599 -7.75 -13.13 -28.47
N ASP A 600 -7.45 -12.45 -29.57
CA ASP A 600 -6.67 -12.98 -30.69
C ASP A 600 -5.15 -12.76 -30.52
N ASP A 601 -4.73 -11.97 -29.54
CA ASP A 601 -3.31 -11.72 -29.27
C ASP A 601 -2.68 -12.93 -28.55
N GLY A 602 -1.84 -13.67 -29.29
CA GLY A 602 -1.10 -14.82 -28.75
C GLY A 602 -0.05 -14.46 -27.68
N ALA A 603 0.36 -13.19 -27.59
CA ALA A 603 1.24 -12.70 -26.53
C ALA A 603 0.47 -12.29 -25.27
N ALA A 604 -0.85 -12.06 -25.37
CA ALA A 604 -1.67 -11.72 -24.22
C ALA A 604 -1.80 -12.91 -23.26
N PRO A 605 -1.82 -12.67 -21.93
CA PRO A 605 -2.00 -13.74 -20.97
C PRO A 605 -3.33 -14.49 -21.18
N PRO A 606 -3.36 -15.83 -21.00
CA PRO A 606 -4.57 -16.62 -21.21
C PRO A 606 -5.81 -16.10 -20.46
N THR A 607 -5.64 -15.66 -19.21
CA THR A 607 -6.69 -15.06 -18.40
C THR A 607 -7.31 -13.82 -19.06
N ALA A 608 -6.50 -12.86 -19.51
CA ALA A 608 -7.00 -11.67 -20.22
C ALA A 608 -7.75 -12.03 -21.51
N ARG A 609 -7.30 -13.06 -22.24
CA ARG A 609 -7.96 -13.56 -23.45
C ARG A 609 -9.32 -14.19 -23.12
N VAL A 610 -9.41 -15.00 -22.06
CA VAL A 610 -10.67 -15.59 -21.58
C VAL A 610 -11.65 -14.50 -21.16
N GLU A 611 -11.23 -13.51 -20.39
CA GLU A 611 -12.09 -12.39 -19.98
C GLU A 611 -12.59 -11.60 -21.19
N ALA A 612 -11.73 -11.37 -22.20
CA ALA A 612 -12.13 -10.69 -23.42
C ALA A 612 -13.16 -11.49 -24.24
N LEU A 613 -12.99 -12.81 -24.36
CA LEU A 613 -13.95 -13.71 -25.01
C LEU A 613 -15.30 -13.76 -24.27
N VAL A 614 -15.28 -13.80 -22.94
CA VAL A 614 -16.51 -13.71 -22.12
C VAL A 614 -17.21 -12.37 -22.35
N ALA A 615 -16.47 -11.26 -22.41
CA ALA A 615 -17.06 -9.95 -22.70
C ALA A 615 -17.65 -9.87 -24.12
N LEU A 616 -17.04 -10.51 -25.13
CA LEU A 616 -17.59 -10.64 -26.48
C LEU A 616 -18.87 -11.48 -26.51
N ALA A 617 -18.91 -12.60 -25.78
CA ALA A 617 -20.12 -13.37 -25.56
C ALA A 617 -21.22 -12.53 -24.89
N ASP A 618 -20.86 -11.73 -23.88
CA ASP A 618 -21.83 -10.85 -23.20
C ASP A 618 -22.42 -9.79 -24.15
N LEU A 619 -21.67 -9.30 -25.13
CA LEU A 619 -22.18 -8.42 -26.18
C LEU A 619 -23.09 -9.15 -27.16
N ALA A 620 -22.71 -10.33 -27.63
CA ALA A 620 -23.52 -11.14 -28.54
C ALA A 620 -24.86 -11.58 -27.92
N GLY A 621 -24.84 -11.97 -26.64
CA GLY A 621 -26.03 -12.44 -25.94
C GLY A 621 -27.08 -11.34 -25.74
N ARG A 622 -26.66 -10.07 -25.60
CA ARG A 622 -27.59 -8.92 -25.55
C ARG A 622 -28.37 -8.74 -26.85
N ASP A 623 -27.73 -9.03 -27.98
CA ASP A 623 -28.36 -8.97 -29.30
C ASP A 623 -29.12 -10.26 -29.66
N GLY A 624 -29.18 -11.25 -28.75
CA GLY A 624 -29.77 -12.56 -29.01
C GLY A 624 -28.98 -13.42 -30.01
N ARG A 625 -27.72 -13.09 -30.31
CA ARG A 625 -26.86 -13.84 -31.23
C ARG A 625 -26.25 -15.07 -30.55
N TRP A 626 -27.09 -16.07 -30.27
CA TRP A 626 -26.71 -17.24 -29.46
C TRP A 626 -25.61 -18.12 -30.06
N ASP A 627 -25.50 -18.20 -31.40
CA ASP A 627 -24.39 -18.93 -32.05
C ASP A 627 -23.04 -18.26 -31.81
N ASP A 628 -23.02 -16.93 -31.80
CA ASP A 628 -21.82 -16.17 -31.45
C ASP A 628 -21.47 -16.39 -29.97
N VAL A 629 -22.45 -16.35 -29.06
CA VAL A 629 -22.24 -16.66 -27.64
C VAL A 629 -21.61 -18.05 -27.46
N ARG A 630 -22.17 -19.07 -28.11
CA ARG A 630 -21.63 -20.45 -28.06
C ARG A 630 -20.19 -20.49 -28.55
N ARG A 631 -19.89 -19.85 -29.69
CA ARG A 631 -18.53 -19.84 -30.26
C ARG A 631 -17.52 -19.17 -29.33
N GLU A 632 -17.82 -17.98 -28.83
CA GLU A 632 -16.87 -17.24 -27.96
C GLU A 632 -16.67 -17.98 -26.62
N LEU A 633 -17.72 -18.55 -26.02
CA LEU A 633 -17.60 -19.33 -24.79
C LEU A 633 -16.88 -20.66 -24.99
N ALA A 634 -17.02 -21.30 -26.16
CA ALA A 634 -16.26 -22.50 -26.50
C ALA A 634 -14.76 -22.17 -26.64
N ALA A 635 -14.42 -21.07 -27.30
CA ALA A 635 -13.05 -20.57 -27.37
C ALA A 635 -12.49 -20.23 -25.99
N ALA A 636 -13.28 -19.59 -25.12
CA ALA A 636 -12.88 -19.28 -23.75
C ALA A 636 -12.62 -20.55 -22.93
N ALA A 637 -13.45 -21.57 -23.07
CA ALA A 637 -13.32 -22.84 -22.35
C ALA A 637 -12.09 -23.67 -22.79
N ALA A 638 -11.56 -23.43 -23.99
CA ALA A 638 -10.38 -24.10 -24.51
C ALA A 638 -9.05 -23.51 -23.99
N LEU A 639 -9.08 -22.31 -23.40
CA LEU A 639 -7.90 -21.64 -22.87
C LEU A 639 -7.68 -21.96 -21.39
N PRO A 640 -6.41 -22.01 -20.92
CA PRO A 640 -6.12 -22.18 -19.50
C PRO A 640 -6.52 -20.91 -18.73
N ALA A 641 -7.25 -21.09 -17.63
CA ALA A 641 -7.65 -20.02 -16.71
C ALA A 641 -7.86 -20.59 -15.30
N ASP A 642 -7.94 -19.72 -14.29
CA ASP A 642 -8.28 -20.12 -12.93
C ASP A 642 -9.70 -20.69 -12.82
N ASP A 643 -9.99 -21.41 -11.74
CA ASP A 643 -11.27 -22.10 -11.61
C ASP A 643 -12.46 -21.15 -11.49
N ASP A 644 -12.28 -19.90 -11.05
CA ASP A 644 -13.41 -18.94 -11.00
C ASP A 644 -13.81 -18.49 -12.40
N LEU A 645 -12.85 -18.12 -13.26
CA LEU A 645 -13.15 -17.80 -14.66
C LEU A 645 -13.73 -19.01 -15.39
N ARG A 646 -13.16 -20.20 -15.20
CA ARG A 646 -13.69 -21.44 -15.80
C ARG A 646 -15.10 -21.75 -15.30
N ARG A 647 -15.40 -21.53 -14.02
CA ARG A 647 -16.77 -21.63 -13.46
C ARG A 647 -17.72 -20.67 -14.15
N GLN A 648 -17.31 -19.41 -14.33
CA GLN A 648 -18.11 -18.39 -14.98
C GLN A 648 -18.43 -18.72 -16.44
N VAL A 649 -17.45 -19.28 -17.18
CA VAL A 649 -17.64 -19.78 -18.54
C VAL A 649 -18.57 -20.99 -18.54
N ALA A 650 -18.37 -21.96 -17.65
CA ALA A 650 -19.20 -23.16 -17.55
C ALA A 650 -20.67 -22.84 -17.26
N ALA A 651 -20.93 -21.94 -16.29
CA ALA A 651 -22.30 -21.52 -15.95
C ALA A 651 -23.01 -20.82 -17.12
N ARG A 652 -22.29 -19.99 -17.90
CA ARG A 652 -22.84 -19.35 -19.10
C ARG A 652 -23.09 -20.36 -20.22
N ARG A 653 -22.20 -21.34 -20.42
CA ARG A 653 -22.39 -22.41 -21.40
C ARG A 653 -23.63 -23.24 -21.09
N GLU A 654 -23.79 -23.64 -19.83
CA GLU A 654 -25.00 -24.33 -19.36
C GLU A 654 -26.25 -23.48 -19.61
N ALA A 655 -26.22 -22.17 -19.29
CA ALA A 655 -27.36 -21.28 -19.50
C ALA A 655 -27.75 -21.05 -20.98
N VAL A 656 -26.77 -20.92 -21.89
CA VAL A 656 -27.07 -20.69 -23.31
C VAL A 656 -27.60 -21.96 -23.99
N ASP A 657 -27.14 -23.13 -23.56
CA ASP A 657 -27.54 -24.43 -24.10
C ASP A 657 -28.75 -25.05 -23.36
N HIS A 658 -29.27 -24.39 -22.33
CA HIS A 658 -30.41 -24.88 -21.55
C HIS A 658 -31.71 -24.84 -22.36
N ALA A 659 -32.19 -26.02 -22.76
CA ALA A 659 -33.42 -26.20 -23.53
C ALA A 659 -34.69 -26.32 -22.67
N GLY A 660 -34.55 -26.58 -21.36
CA GLY A 660 -35.67 -26.74 -20.44
C GLY A 660 -36.39 -25.42 -20.09
N PRO A 661 -37.49 -25.49 -19.30
CA PRO A 661 -38.28 -24.33 -18.90
C PRO A 661 -37.49 -23.19 -18.24
N ALA A 662 -36.37 -23.47 -17.57
CA ALA A 662 -35.52 -22.42 -16.99
C ALA A 662 -34.71 -21.63 -18.03
N GLY A 663 -34.57 -22.12 -19.26
CA GLY A 663 -33.68 -21.57 -20.28
C GLY A 663 -33.85 -20.06 -20.55
N PRO A 664 -35.08 -19.56 -20.82
CA PRO A 664 -35.30 -18.12 -21.00
C PRO A 664 -34.87 -17.28 -19.81
N ALA A 665 -35.18 -17.71 -18.58
CA ALA A 665 -34.82 -16.99 -17.36
C ALA A 665 -33.30 -17.03 -17.07
N LEU A 666 -32.64 -18.16 -17.36
CA LEU A 666 -31.19 -18.29 -17.27
C LEU A 666 -30.47 -17.38 -18.29
N ARG A 667 -30.95 -17.32 -19.53
CA ARG A 667 -30.40 -16.38 -20.53
C ARG A 667 -30.63 -14.94 -20.13
N ALA A 668 -31.82 -14.60 -19.64
CA ALA A 668 -32.11 -13.27 -19.13
C ALA A 668 -31.24 -12.90 -17.91
N TYR A 669 -30.90 -13.87 -17.06
CA TYR A 669 -30.02 -13.66 -15.92
C TYR A 669 -28.61 -13.22 -16.34
N PHE A 670 -28.04 -13.79 -17.41
CA PHE A 670 -26.67 -13.48 -17.85
C PHE A 670 -26.58 -12.34 -18.86
N TRP A 671 -27.58 -12.15 -19.73
CA TRP A 671 -27.45 -11.27 -20.89
C TRP A 671 -28.47 -10.14 -21.00
N ASP A 672 -29.58 -10.16 -20.26
CA ASP A 672 -30.62 -9.12 -20.33
C ASP A 672 -30.38 -7.97 -19.34
N HIS A 673 -29.18 -7.36 -19.33
CA HIS A 673 -28.84 -6.29 -18.38
C HIS A 673 -28.94 -4.90 -19.01
N PRO A 674 -29.67 -3.93 -18.41
CA PRO A 674 -29.60 -2.52 -18.81
C PRO A 674 -28.17 -1.96 -18.64
N HIS A 675 -27.77 -1.03 -19.50
CA HIS A 675 -26.42 -0.44 -19.53
C HIS A 675 -26.00 0.34 -18.25
N ASP A 676 -26.90 0.54 -17.29
CA ASP A 676 -26.67 1.33 -16.08
C ASP A 676 -26.68 0.46 -14.83
N ARG A 677 -25.55 0.38 -14.13
CA ARG A 677 -25.30 -0.51 -12.98
C ARG A 677 -26.13 -0.21 -11.73
N ARG A 678 -26.93 0.87 -11.74
CA ARG A 678 -27.73 1.31 -10.57
C ARG A 678 -29.06 0.57 -10.40
N PHE A 679 -29.46 -0.24 -11.38
CA PHE A 679 -30.62 -1.15 -11.32
C PHE A 679 -30.15 -2.54 -11.81
N ASP A 680 -30.42 -3.67 -11.16
CA ASP A 680 -31.27 -3.91 -10.01
C ASP A 680 -30.89 -5.27 -9.40
N ALA A 681 -30.31 -5.27 -8.20
CA ALA A 681 -30.05 -6.49 -7.44
C ALA A 681 -31.32 -7.37 -7.35
N VAL A 682 -32.48 -6.71 -7.24
CA VAL A 682 -33.79 -7.34 -7.22
C VAL A 682 -34.08 -8.05 -8.54
N VAL A 683 -33.85 -7.42 -9.70
CA VAL A 683 -34.07 -8.07 -11.01
C VAL A 683 -33.16 -9.29 -11.18
N THR A 684 -31.91 -9.19 -10.75
CA THR A 684 -30.95 -10.30 -10.89
C THR A 684 -31.34 -11.49 -10.01
N VAL A 685 -31.74 -11.23 -8.75
CA VAL A 685 -32.31 -12.24 -7.85
C VAL A 685 -33.61 -12.80 -8.43
N ALA A 686 -34.51 -11.95 -8.90
CA ALA A 686 -35.82 -12.33 -9.44
C ALA A 686 -35.70 -13.23 -10.68
N ARG A 687 -34.74 -12.96 -11.58
CA ARG A 687 -34.48 -13.83 -12.74
C ARG A 687 -33.90 -15.18 -12.35
N ALA A 688 -32.97 -15.20 -11.40
CA ALA A 688 -32.47 -16.46 -10.85
C ALA A 688 -33.60 -17.26 -10.18
N ALA A 689 -34.46 -16.59 -9.41
CA ALA A 689 -35.61 -17.20 -8.74
C ALA A 689 -36.66 -17.68 -9.76
N ALA A 690 -36.92 -16.93 -10.82
CA ALA A 690 -37.82 -17.32 -11.91
C ALA A 690 -37.31 -18.57 -12.63
N ALA A 691 -36.00 -18.67 -12.88
CA ALA A 691 -35.39 -19.88 -13.42
C ALA A 691 -35.59 -21.08 -12.47
N ALA A 692 -35.36 -20.88 -11.17
CA ALA A 692 -35.50 -21.94 -10.16
C ALA A 692 -36.96 -22.37 -9.96
N ALA A 693 -37.91 -21.46 -10.13
CA ALA A 693 -39.35 -21.73 -10.07
C ALA A 693 -39.86 -22.44 -11.33
N ALA A 694 -39.39 -22.01 -12.51
CA ALA A 694 -39.76 -22.59 -13.79
C ALA A 694 -39.27 -24.04 -13.92
N GLU A 695 -38.09 -24.35 -13.36
CA GLU A 695 -37.52 -25.69 -13.40
C GLU A 695 -36.85 -26.03 -12.05
N PRO A 696 -37.59 -26.57 -11.07
CA PRO A 696 -37.06 -26.85 -9.73
C PRO A 696 -35.89 -27.86 -9.70
N ALA A 697 -35.73 -28.66 -10.76
CA ALA A 697 -34.62 -29.60 -10.92
C ALA A 697 -33.32 -28.94 -11.44
N ALA A 698 -33.38 -27.71 -11.99
CA ALA A 698 -32.23 -27.01 -12.53
C ALA A 698 -31.29 -26.54 -11.39
N GLY A 699 -30.22 -27.31 -11.14
CA GLY A 699 -29.25 -27.01 -10.09
C GLY A 699 -28.61 -25.62 -10.23
N LEU A 700 -28.24 -25.23 -11.46
CA LEU A 700 -27.66 -23.92 -11.73
C LEU A 700 -28.58 -22.78 -11.31
N ALA A 701 -29.90 -22.90 -11.49
CA ALA A 701 -30.83 -21.86 -11.09
C ALA A 701 -30.82 -21.62 -9.57
N HIS A 702 -30.87 -22.68 -8.77
CA HIS A 702 -30.75 -22.58 -7.31
C HIS A 702 -29.40 -22.02 -6.88
N TYR A 703 -28.32 -22.41 -7.57
CA TYR A 703 -26.99 -21.84 -7.32
C TYR A 703 -26.97 -20.32 -7.55
N LEU A 704 -27.55 -19.84 -8.65
CA LEU A 704 -27.59 -18.40 -8.96
C LEU A 704 -28.44 -17.62 -7.95
N VAL A 705 -29.54 -18.20 -7.47
CA VAL A 705 -30.33 -17.63 -6.35
C VAL A 705 -29.46 -17.49 -5.11
N GLY A 706 -28.82 -18.58 -4.69
CA GLY A 706 -27.93 -18.58 -3.52
C GLY A 706 -26.75 -17.63 -3.66
N PHE A 707 -26.14 -17.57 -4.85
CA PHE A 707 -25.04 -16.67 -5.17
C PHE A 707 -25.43 -15.19 -5.03
N GLN A 708 -26.61 -14.80 -5.51
CA GLN A 708 -27.07 -13.42 -5.40
C GLN A 708 -27.47 -13.07 -3.97
N LEU A 709 -28.21 -13.94 -3.27
CA LEU A 709 -28.55 -13.74 -1.87
C LEU A 709 -27.31 -13.59 -0.99
N PHE A 710 -26.27 -14.40 -1.26
CA PHE A 710 -24.98 -14.31 -0.58
C PHE A 710 -24.31 -12.93 -0.75
N ARG A 711 -24.37 -12.34 -1.96
CA ARG A 711 -23.78 -11.03 -2.25
C ARG A 711 -24.53 -9.86 -1.61
N HIS A 712 -25.73 -10.11 -1.11
CA HIS A 712 -26.59 -9.15 -0.44
C HIS A 712 -26.78 -9.49 1.05
N ASP A 713 -25.86 -10.27 1.62
CA ASP A 713 -25.80 -10.63 3.04
C ASP A 713 -27.06 -11.32 3.59
N ALA A 714 -27.90 -11.89 2.72
CA ALA A 714 -29.07 -12.68 3.09
C ALA A 714 -28.65 -14.11 3.45
N TRP A 715 -27.88 -14.26 4.53
CA TRP A 715 -27.12 -15.48 4.86
C TRP A 715 -27.99 -16.73 4.97
N ALA A 716 -29.13 -16.65 5.66
CA ALA A 716 -30.02 -17.79 5.86
C ALA A 716 -30.64 -18.27 4.54
N ASP A 717 -31.18 -17.34 3.74
CA ASP A 717 -31.78 -17.66 2.44
C ASP A 717 -30.72 -18.14 1.44
N ALA A 718 -29.53 -17.55 1.48
CA ALA A 718 -28.38 -17.98 0.69
C ALA A 718 -27.99 -19.42 1.04
N ALA A 719 -27.83 -19.74 2.33
CA ALA A 719 -27.50 -21.09 2.78
C ALA A 719 -28.57 -22.10 2.33
N ALA A 720 -29.85 -21.77 2.47
CA ALA A 720 -30.95 -22.63 2.03
C ALA A 720 -30.94 -22.87 0.50
N ALA A 721 -30.75 -21.82 -0.30
CA ALA A 721 -30.70 -21.92 -1.75
C ALA A 721 -29.45 -22.69 -2.25
N LEU A 722 -28.29 -22.45 -1.64
CA LEU A 722 -27.05 -23.17 -1.94
C LEU A 722 -27.15 -24.65 -1.54
N GLY A 723 -27.77 -24.95 -0.39
CA GLY A 723 -28.06 -26.31 0.02
C GLY A 723 -28.91 -27.06 -1.01
N ARG A 724 -29.98 -26.44 -1.50
CA ARG A 724 -30.81 -26.98 -2.59
C ARG A 724 -30.01 -27.18 -3.87
N ALA A 725 -29.17 -26.21 -4.25
CA ALA A 725 -28.33 -26.34 -5.44
C ALA A 725 -27.42 -27.57 -5.37
N LEU A 726 -26.83 -27.83 -4.19
CA LEU A 726 -25.93 -28.97 -3.96
C LEU A 726 -26.64 -30.34 -3.93
N ASP A 727 -27.97 -30.37 -3.76
CA ASP A 727 -28.79 -31.59 -3.88
C ASP A 727 -29.12 -31.95 -5.33
N ARG A 728 -28.70 -31.12 -6.30
CA ARG A 728 -29.05 -31.23 -7.71
C ARG A 728 -27.79 -31.40 -8.57
N PRO A 729 -27.94 -31.90 -9.81
CA PRO A 729 -26.83 -31.92 -10.77
C PRO A 729 -26.28 -30.51 -10.99
N LEU A 730 -24.96 -30.38 -10.87
CA LEU A 730 -24.22 -29.14 -11.07
C LEU A 730 -22.91 -29.45 -11.78
N HIS A 731 -22.47 -28.55 -12.64
CA HIS A 731 -21.09 -28.57 -13.13
C HIS A 731 -20.10 -28.58 -11.94
N PRO A 732 -19.03 -29.40 -11.95
CA PRO A 732 -18.13 -29.55 -10.79
C PRO A 732 -17.59 -28.24 -10.22
N LEU A 733 -17.20 -27.29 -11.09
CA LEU A 733 -16.72 -25.97 -10.66
C LEU A 733 -17.81 -25.13 -9.98
N VAL A 734 -19.07 -25.24 -10.43
CA VAL A 734 -20.21 -24.56 -9.81
C VAL A 734 -20.54 -25.19 -8.46
N ARG A 735 -20.51 -26.53 -8.38
CA ARG A 735 -20.71 -27.28 -7.14
C ARG A 735 -19.68 -26.92 -6.07
N ARG A 736 -18.39 -26.81 -6.43
CA ARG A 736 -17.33 -26.35 -5.53
C ARG A 736 -17.62 -24.95 -4.99
N LYS A 737 -17.94 -24.01 -5.89
CA LYS A 737 -18.24 -22.65 -5.46
C LYS A 737 -19.48 -22.56 -4.58
N ALA A 738 -20.51 -23.37 -4.87
CA ALA A 738 -21.69 -23.47 -4.03
C ALA A 738 -21.34 -23.91 -2.60
N ALA A 739 -20.45 -24.91 -2.45
CA ALA A 739 -19.97 -25.36 -1.16
C ALA A 739 -19.14 -24.29 -0.43
N GLU A 740 -18.25 -23.56 -1.12
CA GLU A 740 -17.49 -22.44 -0.51
C GLU A 740 -18.43 -21.37 0.08
N LEU A 741 -19.44 -20.97 -0.69
CA LEU A 741 -20.41 -19.96 -0.26
C LEU A 741 -21.32 -20.49 0.85
N LEU A 742 -21.71 -21.77 0.78
CA LEU A 742 -22.51 -22.41 1.82
C LEU A 742 -21.76 -22.43 3.14
N ALA A 743 -20.46 -22.78 3.14
CA ALA A 743 -19.67 -22.80 4.36
C ALA A 743 -19.67 -21.44 5.07
N VAL A 744 -19.53 -20.34 4.33
CA VAL A 744 -19.58 -18.98 4.89
C VAL A 744 -20.98 -18.62 5.38
N ALA A 745 -22.00 -18.82 4.55
CA ALA A 745 -23.38 -18.45 4.87
C ALA A 745 -23.91 -19.24 6.09
N ALA A 746 -23.71 -20.56 6.09
CA ALA A 746 -24.12 -21.44 7.18
C ALA A 746 -23.37 -21.14 8.49
N TYR A 747 -22.07 -20.82 8.41
CA TYR A 747 -21.31 -20.45 9.60
C TYR A 747 -21.86 -19.17 10.25
N ARG A 748 -22.26 -18.19 9.44
CA ARG A 748 -22.87 -16.93 9.91
C ARG A 748 -24.24 -17.13 10.55
N THR A 749 -24.99 -18.15 10.14
CA THR A 749 -26.31 -18.48 10.70
C THR A 749 -26.28 -19.53 11.80
N GLY A 750 -25.11 -20.04 12.16
CA GLY A 750 -24.96 -21.08 13.18
C GLY A 750 -25.38 -22.49 12.73
N ASP A 751 -25.52 -22.73 11.43
CA ASP A 751 -25.84 -24.06 10.88
C ASP A 751 -24.55 -24.86 10.66
N ASP A 752 -23.98 -25.38 11.75
CA ASP A 752 -22.74 -26.16 11.69
C ASP A 752 -22.86 -27.40 10.80
N ALA A 753 -24.04 -28.03 10.72
CA ALA A 753 -24.25 -29.23 9.90
C ALA A 753 -24.09 -28.92 8.40
N ALA A 754 -24.61 -27.78 7.95
CA ALA A 754 -24.39 -27.32 6.58
C ALA A 754 -22.93 -26.93 6.32
N VAL A 755 -22.20 -26.40 7.32
CA VAL A 755 -20.76 -26.15 7.19
C VAL A 755 -19.98 -27.47 7.08
N GLU A 756 -20.30 -28.47 7.90
CA GLU A 756 -19.69 -29.81 7.84
C GLU A 756 -19.95 -30.47 6.47
N ARG A 757 -21.18 -30.35 5.94
CA ARG A 757 -21.53 -30.80 4.59
C ARG A 757 -20.71 -30.09 3.52
N ALA A 758 -20.58 -28.77 3.59
CA ALA A 758 -19.78 -27.99 2.66
C ALA A 758 -18.29 -28.39 2.73
N ALA A 759 -17.74 -28.57 3.93
CA ALA A 759 -16.38 -29.02 4.15
C ALA A 759 -16.15 -30.43 3.58
N ALA A 760 -17.10 -31.35 3.71
CA ALA A 760 -17.01 -32.69 3.11
C ALA A 760 -16.90 -32.63 1.57
N ILE A 761 -17.62 -31.71 0.93
CA ILE A 761 -17.54 -31.47 -0.52
C ILE A 761 -16.16 -30.93 -0.92
N LEU A 762 -15.67 -29.91 -0.21
CA LEU A 762 -14.38 -29.29 -0.49
C LEU A 762 -13.18 -30.19 -0.14
N GLY A 763 -13.39 -31.14 0.79
CA GLY A 763 -12.39 -32.11 1.25
C GLY A 763 -12.42 -33.46 0.54
N ALA A 764 -13.28 -33.63 -0.47
CA ALA A 764 -13.45 -34.90 -1.17
C ALA A 764 -12.16 -35.39 -1.87
N ALA A 765 -12.04 -36.71 -2.06
CA ALA A 765 -10.95 -37.29 -2.84
C ALA A 765 -10.97 -36.73 -4.28
N GLY A 766 -9.81 -36.27 -4.77
CA GLY A 766 -9.68 -35.62 -6.08
C GLY A 766 -9.76 -34.09 -6.06
N GLU A 767 -10.13 -33.45 -4.95
CA GLU A 767 -10.03 -31.99 -4.80
C GLU A 767 -8.57 -31.53 -4.62
N SER A 768 -8.26 -30.26 -4.93
CA SER A 768 -6.88 -29.74 -4.81
C SER A 768 -6.39 -29.71 -3.36
N ALA A 769 -5.07 -29.70 -3.16
CA ALA A 769 -4.49 -29.64 -1.82
C ALA A 769 -4.96 -28.37 -1.05
N SER A 770 -5.05 -27.24 -1.75
CA SER A 770 -5.58 -25.98 -1.19
C SER A 770 -7.02 -26.13 -0.68
N ARG A 771 -7.90 -26.77 -1.45
CA ARG A 771 -9.31 -26.99 -1.05
C ARG A 771 -9.46 -27.93 0.12
N ARG A 772 -8.70 -29.03 0.15
CA ARG A 772 -8.68 -29.94 1.30
C ARG A 772 -8.18 -29.25 2.57
N LEU A 773 -7.25 -28.30 2.45
CA LEU A 773 -6.82 -27.45 3.56
C LEU A 773 -7.92 -26.47 3.99
N ALA A 774 -8.62 -25.84 3.05
CA ALA A 774 -9.76 -24.97 3.34
C ALA A 774 -10.90 -25.71 4.05
N ALA A 775 -11.22 -26.94 3.63
CA ALA A 775 -12.17 -27.81 4.32
C ALA A 775 -11.77 -28.07 5.77
N ARG A 776 -10.48 -28.38 6.01
CA ARG A 776 -9.95 -28.56 7.37
C ARG A 776 -10.01 -27.28 8.20
N ASP A 777 -9.80 -26.10 7.59
CA ASP A 777 -9.95 -24.82 8.27
C ASP A 777 -11.39 -24.62 8.75
N TRP A 778 -12.39 -24.92 7.91
CA TRP A 778 -13.81 -24.86 8.30
C TRP A 778 -14.17 -25.80 9.44
N LEU A 779 -13.73 -27.06 9.38
CA LEU A 779 -13.94 -28.01 10.48
C LEU A 779 -13.26 -27.54 11.77
N ALA A 780 -12.06 -26.93 11.67
CA ALA A 780 -11.37 -26.34 12.81
C ALA A 780 -12.14 -25.15 13.40
N ARG A 781 -12.79 -24.34 12.58
CA ARG A 781 -13.64 -23.21 13.01
C ARG A 781 -14.86 -23.68 13.79
N ILE A 782 -15.55 -24.71 13.30
CA ILE A 782 -16.69 -25.30 14.02
C ILE A 782 -16.24 -25.84 15.37
N ARG A 783 -15.13 -26.60 15.42
CA ARG A 783 -14.59 -27.09 16.68
C ARG A 783 -14.22 -25.95 17.63
N TRP A 784 -13.60 -24.89 17.10
CA TRP A 784 -13.23 -23.71 17.86
C TRP A 784 -14.47 -23.05 18.48
N ARG A 785 -15.51 -22.79 17.69
CA ARG A 785 -16.78 -22.23 18.18
C ARG A 785 -17.41 -23.09 19.28
N ARG A 786 -17.37 -24.41 19.15
CA ARG A 786 -17.95 -25.36 20.11
C ARG A 786 -17.14 -25.52 21.39
N THR A 787 -15.81 -25.35 21.35
CA THR A 787 -14.91 -25.79 22.43
C THR A 787 -13.87 -24.77 22.90
N GLY A 788 -13.67 -23.69 22.17
CA GLY A 788 -12.57 -22.74 22.35
C GLY A 788 -11.18 -23.34 22.07
N ARG A 789 -11.09 -24.46 21.35
CA ARG A 789 -9.83 -25.18 21.10
C ARG A 789 -9.69 -25.58 19.63
N LEU A 790 -8.47 -25.48 19.11
CA LEU A 790 -8.11 -25.98 17.77
C LEU A 790 -8.08 -27.51 17.75
N PRO A 791 -8.28 -28.17 16.58
CA PRO A 791 -8.13 -29.62 16.36
C PRO A 791 -6.88 -30.22 16.99
#